data_AF-A0AAV7E5D3-F1
#
_entry.id   AF-A0AAV7E5D3-F1
#
_cell.length_a   1.000
_cell.length_b   1.000
_cell.length_c   1.000
_cell.angle_alpha   90.00
_cell.angle_beta   90.00
_cell.angle_gamma   90.00
#
_symmetry.space_group_name_H-M   'P 1'
#
loop_
_entity.id
_entity.type
_entity.pdbx_description
1 polymer ?
#
loop_
_entity_poly.entity_id
_entity_poly.type
_entity_poly.pdbx_seq_one_letter_code
_entity_poly.pdbx_strand_id
1 'polypeptide(L)'
;MDSGVLQHFAFTVGCSVGALPSTYLGLPLFHSRISKSLWCPVIEKVQKRLSIWKDKMLSKVGRLILIRACLSGIPMHYLSFMHCPSSVVKDLERIYRNFLWKGATEDFKYHLVNWRKVCLPKSKGGLGIHRIALVNQAFMLKWCWRINMDRSASWSKLVILNFGVEGDTWFMGWHSPRKLSVIWRYIFKLFDEFRNRIRWAVGNGQHTLFWRDIWLGSVPLRISHPSLCRVAALPDATVLGTLGSNHSHSTDWTSVFRRALREDEVIALSSLESLIGSFYKDDDRPDSLIWSPSTDGSFTMAFAYKALLPSSDAHVSRRAWQLLAPPKVQFFIWSSLHGKILTRDVLARRGQQLNSLLCPSCDTWMETADHLLLHCEYTWKIWTWFVEQFNCSWAVPSSLASLLTMSPPSHLSTTGLLMLRCLIAFLPWAIWGERNKRIFQTKSKQWEEVAHSVQTFVIQWLVVQGKLKDSEVARPAWGVIASARSFCPPSTPAAWIPPPAGTIKVDFDSSSLGNPGPAGYGGVFWNSEGDILMSYAGPIGIEDSTSAEVHGVLHALRHFQNRFSSPLLIEGDSSNVISWCKQTSAPPWRFLYIFREISFLTSTFVHEWHCTPRSANSLADSLAKEGTQLSAPIVRVSPPFVN
;
A
#
# COMPACT_ATOMS: atom_id res chain seq x y z
N MET A 1 48.47 -14.30 1.58
CA MET A 1 49.66 -14.01 2.41
C MET A 1 50.38 -15.30 2.64
N ASP A 2 51.70 -15.25 2.69
CA ASP A 2 52.51 -16.39 3.14
C ASP A 2 52.16 -16.71 4.61
N SER A 3 52.13 -17.99 4.97
CA SER A 3 51.71 -18.47 6.30
C SER A 3 52.62 -17.90 7.39
N GLY A 4 53.92 -17.77 7.13
CA GLY A 4 54.88 -17.21 8.08
C GLY A 4 54.62 -15.74 8.40
N VAL A 5 54.23 -14.95 7.40
CA VAL A 5 53.92 -13.52 7.56
C VAL A 5 52.66 -13.34 8.42
N LEU A 6 51.62 -14.12 8.14
CA LEU A 6 50.36 -14.06 8.89
C LEU A 6 50.56 -14.42 10.36
N GLN A 7 51.41 -15.43 10.62
CA GLN A 7 51.71 -15.91 11.96
C GLN A 7 52.60 -14.93 12.73
N HIS A 8 53.56 -14.28 12.07
CA HIS A 8 54.34 -13.20 12.66
C HIS A 8 53.46 -12.03 13.08
N PHE A 9 52.58 -11.54 12.19
CA PHE A 9 51.62 -10.48 12.54
C PHE A 9 50.75 -10.88 13.72
N ALA A 10 50.18 -12.10 13.71
CA ALA A 10 49.35 -12.59 14.81
C ALA A 10 50.11 -12.58 16.15
N PHE A 11 51.37 -13.03 16.16
CA PHE A 11 52.25 -12.95 17.34
C PHE A 11 52.47 -11.50 17.80
N THR A 12 52.76 -10.57 16.89
CA THR A 12 53.03 -9.15 17.21
C THR A 12 51.83 -8.45 17.86
N VAL A 13 50.60 -8.72 17.40
CA VAL A 13 49.37 -8.17 18.01
C VAL A 13 48.81 -9.04 19.14
N GLY A 14 49.50 -10.11 19.55
CA GLY A 14 49.08 -10.99 20.65
C GLY A 14 47.81 -11.80 20.37
N CYS A 15 47.55 -12.14 19.10
CA CYS A 15 46.36 -12.88 18.65
C CYS A 15 46.74 -14.22 17.98
N SER A 16 45.77 -15.13 17.84
CA SER A 16 45.94 -16.37 17.07
C SER A 16 45.47 -16.22 15.62
N VAL A 17 46.08 -17.01 14.72
CA VAL A 17 45.64 -17.07 13.31
C VAL A 17 44.29 -17.78 13.23
N GLY A 18 43.25 -17.05 12.83
CA GLY A 18 41.92 -17.61 12.58
C GLY A 18 41.75 -18.19 11.17
N ALA A 19 40.75 -19.05 10.99
CA ALA A 19 40.34 -19.58 9.68
C ALA A 19 38.96 -19.03 9.27
N LEU A 20 38.78 -18.84 7.96
CA LEU A 20 37.49 -18.50 7.36
C LEU A 20 36.87 -19.76 6.72
N PRO A 21 35.55 -19.96 6.79
CA PRO A 21 34.57 -19.06 7.39
C PRO A 21 34.50 -19.18 8.93
N SER A 22 34.39 -18.03 9.61
CA SER A 22 34.18 -17.95 11.07
C SER A 22 32.86 -17.24 11.38
N THR A 23 32.32 -17.37 12.59
CA THR A 23 31.06 -16.70 12.95
C THR A 23 31.33 -15.42 13.74
N TYR A 24 30.74 -14.31 13.31
CA TYR A 24 30.77 -13.03 14.01
C TYR A 24 29.35 -12.47 14.13
N LEU A 25 28.91 -12.17 15.36
CA LEU A 25 27.55 -11.70 15.67
C LEU A 25 26.44 -12.54 15.00
N GLY A 26 26.65 -13.86 14.93
CA GLY A 26 25.72 -14.82 14.33
C GLY A 26 25.73 -14.90 12.81
N LEU A 27 26.62 -14.16 12.12
CA LEU A 27 26.81 -14.21 10.67
C LEU A 27 28.15 -14.86 10.31
N PRO A 28 28.24 -15.57 9.19
CA PRO A 28 29.51 -16.11 8.73
C PRO A 28 30.34 -14.97 8.09
N LEU A 29 31.59 -14.84 8.52
CA LEU A 29 32.63 -14.11 7.81
C LEU A 29 33.21 -15.05 6.74
N PHE A 30 33.33 -14.56 5.51
CA PHE A 30 33.80 -15.37 4.38
C PHE A 30 34.50 -14.50 3.34
N HIS A 31 35.41 -15.10 2.56
CA HIS A 31 36.10 -14.44 1.44
C HIS A 31 35.71 -15.03 0.08
N SER A 32 34.99 -16.16 0.06
CA SER A 32 34.62 -16.90 -1.15
C SER A 32 33.19 -16.59 -1.61
N ARG A 33 32.70 -17.27 -2.66
CA ARG A 33 31.32 -17.10 -3.15
C ARG A 33 30.31 -17.53 -2.08
N ILE A 34 29.17 -16.83 -2.02
CA ILE A 34 28.07 -17.20 -1.14
C ILE A 34 27.51 -18.56 -1.55
N SER A 35 27.87 -19.60 -0.81
CA SER A 35 27.44 -20.98 -1.03
C SER A 35 26.21 -21.32 -0.19
N LYS A 36 25.58 -22.47 -0.50
CA LYS A 36 24.50 -23.02 0.34
C LYS A 36 25.01 -23.43 1.74
N SER A 37 26.26 -23.86 1.87
CA SER A 37 26.82 -24.31 3.15
C SER A 37 26.82 -23.21 4.22
N LEU A 38 27.04 -21.95 3.83
CA LEU A 38 26.94 -20.81 4.74
C LEU A 38 25.53 -20.65 5.35
N TRP A 39 24.48 -21.16 4.71
CA TRP A 39 23.09 -21.05 5.16
C TRP A 39 22.58 -22.30 5.89
N CYS A 40 23.35 -23.39 5.95
CA CYS A 40 22.96 -24.62 6.66
C CYS A 40 22.52 -24.36 8.10
N PRO A 41 23.24 -23.55 8.92
CA PRO A 41 22.84 -23.27 10.30
C PRO A 41 21.44 -22.64 10.40
N VAL A 42 21.05 -21.81 9.43
CA VAL A 42 19.72 -21.17 9.38
C VAL A 42 18.65 -22.21 9.04
N ILE A 43 18.90 -23.06 8.04
CA ILE A 43 17.97 -24.12 7.64
C ILE A 43 17.74 -25.10 8.80
N GLU A 44 18.81 -25.54 9.45
CA GLU A 44 18.77 -26.44 10.61
C GLU A 44 18.01 -25.80 11.78
N LYS A 45 18.22 -24.50 12.05
CA LYS A 45 17.50 -23.77 13.10
C LYS A 45 15.99 -23.70 12.81
N VAL A 46 15.59 -23.51 11.55
CA VAL A 46 14.17 -23.55 11.14
C VAL A 46 13.61 -24.97 11.33
N GLN A 47 14.33 -26.01 10.93
CA GLN A 47 13.90 -27.40 11.09
C GLN A 47 13.78 -27.81 12.57
N LYS A 48 14.75 -27.43 13.40
CA LYS A 48 14.75 -27.68 14.86
C LYS A 48 13.58 -26.97 15.55
N ARG A 49 13.17 -25.78 15.10
CA ARG A 49 11.96 -25.13 15.63
C ARG A 49 10.69 -25.88 15.26
N LEU A 50 10.65 -26.46 14.06
CA LEU A 50 9.51 -27.25 13.61
C LEU A 50 9.38 -28.59 14.34
N SER A 51 10.49 -29.26 14.66
CA SER A 51 10.42 -30.54 15.40
C SER A 51 9.72 -30.39 16.75
N ILE A 52 9.91 -29.26 17.44
CA ILE A 52 9.22 -28.94 18.70
C ILE A 52 7.69 -28.85 18.53
N TRP A 53 7.21 -28.43 17.35
CA TRP A 53 5.78 -28.31 17.08
C TRP A 53 5.18 -29.52 16.40
N LYS A 54 6.00 -30.53 16.05
CA LYS A 54 5.47 -31.74 15.43
C LYS A 54 4.47 -32.47 16.36
N ASP A 55 4.69 -32.47 17.67
CA ASP A 55 3.76 -33.15 18.59
C ASP A 55 2.45 -32.38 18.87
N LYS A 56 2.29 -31.15 18.40
CA LYS A 56 1.10 -30.31 18.68
C LYS A 56 0.10 -30.37 17.52
N MET A 57 -1.15 -30.81 17.79
CA MET A 57 -2.25 -30.80 16.81
C MET A 57 -2.70 -29.38 16.43
N LEU A 58 -1.90 -28.71 15.58
CA LEU A 58 -2.17 -27.35 15.14
C LEU A 58 -3.07 -27.31 13.91
N SER A 59 -4.05 -26.41 13.94
CA SER A 59 -4.87 -26.08 12.76
C SER A 59 -4.04 -25.39 11.66
N LYS A 60 -4.52 -25.41 10.40
CA LYS A 60 -3.85 -24.72 9.26
C LYS A 60 -3.61 -23.23 9.56
N VAL A 61 -4.57 -22.57 10.22
CA VAL A 61 -4.44 -21.17 10.63
C VAL A 61 -3.38 -21.01 11.72
N GLY A 62 -3.36 -21.89 12.73
CA GLY A 62 -2.32 -21.87 13.76
C GLY A 62 -0.91 -22.02 13.17
N ARG A 63 -0.74 -22.94 12.20
CA ARG A 63 0.53 -23.11 11.47
C ARG A 63 0.91 -21.87 10.66
N LEU A 64 -0.06 -21.25 9.98
CA LEU A 64 0.15 -19.99 9.26
C LEU A 64 0.66 -18.89 10.20
N ILE A 65 0.06 -18.76 11.39
CA ILE A 65 0.49 -17.80 12.41
C ILE A 65 1.94 -18.07 12.83
N LEU A 66 2.29 -19.33 13.12
CA LEU A 66 3.66 -19.69 13.52
C LEU A 66 4.70 -19.47 12.42
N ILE A 67 4.35 -19.71 11.15
CA ILE A 67 5.23 -19.38 10.02
C ILE A 67 5.52 -17.88 10.02
N ARG A 68 4.49 -17.04 10.16
CA ARG A 68 4.62 -15.59 10.08
C ARG A 68 5.31 -14.98 11.30
N ALA A 69 4.94 -15.42 12.49
CA ALA A 69 5.42 -14.85 13.75
C ALA A 69 6.81 -15.35 14.17
N CYS A 70 7.18 -16.58 13.78
CA CYS A 70 8.43 -17.19 14.24
C CYS A 70 9.34 -17.62 13.09
N LEU A 71 8.89 -18.52 12.21
CA LEU A 71 9.80 -19.13 11.22
C LEU A 71 10.35 -18.13 10.21
N SER A 72 9.52 -17.17 9.79
CA SER A 72 9.91 -16.12 8.84
C SER A 72 10.92 -15.14 9.43
N GLY A 73 11.02 -15.05 10.77
CA GLY A 73 11.98 -14.19 11.47
C GLY A 73 13.39 -14.78 11.54
N ILE A 74 13.51 -16.11 11.60
CA ILE A 74 14.79 -16.82 11.75
C ILE A 74 15.83 -16.46 10.66
N PRO A 75 15.50 -16.47 9.36
CA PRO A 75 16.48 -16.14 8.31
C PRO A 75 16.75 -14.64 8.17
N MET A 76 16.01 -13.75 8.83
CA MET A 76 16.05 -12.31 8.56
C MET A 76 17.42 -11.68 8.76
N HIS A 77 18.18 -12.14 9.76
CA HIS A 77 19.53 -11.64 10.02
C HIS A 77 20.49 -11.96 8.86
N TYR A 78 20.38 -13.14 8.25
CA TYR A 78 21.21 -13.48 7.08
C TYR A 78 20.71 -12.74 5.83
N LEU A 79 19.39 -12.68 5.64
CA LEU A 79 18.76 -12.03 4.50
C LEU A 79 19.06 -10.53 4.43
N SER A 80 19.32 -9.89 5.57
CA SER A 80 19.63 -8.46 5.63
C SER A 80 21.04 -8.12 5.17
N PHE A 81 22.02 -9.03 5.27
CA PHE A 81 23.43 -8.73 4.95
C PHE A 81 23.94 -9.37 3.66
N MET A 82 23.40 -10.53 3.27
CA MET A 82 23.95 -11.30 2.14
C MET A 82 22.86 -11.82 1.22
N HIS A 83 23.19 -11.96 -0.07
CA HIS A 83 22.29 -12.55 -1.05
C HIS A 83 21.98 -14.01 -0.70
N CYS A 84 20.70 -14.40 -0.77
CA CYS A 84 20.24 -15.75 -0.50
C CYS A 84 20.21 -16.58 -1.80
N PRO A 85 21.05 -17.64 -1.92
CA PRO A 85 21.04 -18.49 -3.09
C PRO A 85 19.66 -19.12 -3.36
N SER A 86 19.28 -19.26 -4.62
CA SER A 86 17.97 -19.79 -4.99
C SER A 86 17.70 -21.21 -4.45
N SER A 87 18.74 -22.02 -4.24
CA SER A 87 18.63 -23.34 -3.59
C SER A 87 18.18 -23.23 -2.13
N VAL A 88 18.77 -22.31 -1.36
CA VAL A 88 18.40 -22.04 0.04
C VAL A 88 16.97 -21.51 0.13
N VAL A 89 16.59 -20.58 -0.76
CA VAL A 89 15.21 -20.09 -0.86
C VAL A 89 14.23 -21.24 -1.09
N LYS A 90 14.53 -22.13 -2.05
CA LYS A 90 13.69 -23.31 -2.34
C LYS A 90 13.57 -24.24 -1.14
N ASP A 91 14.67 -24.46 -0.41
CA ASP A 91 14.69 -25.33 0.77
C ASP A 91 13.83 -24.76 1.92
N LEU A 92 14.02 -23.48 2.27
CA LEU A 92 13.25 -22.81 3.31
C LEU A 92 11.75 -22.71 2.95
N GLU A 93 11.42 -22.29 1.72
CA GLU A 93 10.03 -22.21 1.28
C GLU A 93 9.36 -23.60 1.17
N ARG A 94 10.13 -24.65 0.86
CA ARG A 94 9.65 -26.05 0.92
C ARG A 94 9.30 -26.44 2.36
N ILE A 95 10.14 -26.09 3.33
CA ILE A 95 9.89 -26.33 4.75
C ILE A 95 8.60 -25.61 5.19
N TYR A 96 8.44 -24.33 4.87
CA TYR A 96 7.23 -23.56 5.23
C TYR A 96 5.95 -24.14 4.60
N ARG A 97 6.02 -24.52 3.32
CA ARG A 97 4.90 -25.10 2.59
C ARG A 97 4.49 -26.46 3.14
N ASN A 98 5.46 -27.33 3.41
CA ASN A 98 5.20 -28.65 4.01
C ASN A 98 4.57 -28.48 5.40
N PHE A 99 5.08 -27.57 6.22
CA PHE A 99 4.51 -27.30 7.54
C PHE A 99 3.07 -26.77 7.46
N LEU A 100 2.79 -25.80 6.57
CA LEU A 100 1.44 -25.25 6.39
C LEU A 100 0.42 -26.34 6.03
N TRP A 101 0.74 -27.18 5.04
CA TRP A 101 -0.22 -28.12 4.46
C TRP A 101 -0.22 -29.50 5.12
N LYS A 102 0.95 -30.11 5.30
CA LYS A 102 1.10 -31.46 5.86
C LYS A 102 0.98 -31.44 7.38
N GLY A 103 1.66 -30.48 8.00
CA GLY A 103 1.80 -30.43 9.45
C GLY A 103 2.83 -31.46 9.92
N ALA A 104 2.56 -32.09 11.05
CA ALA A 104 3.50 -33.01 11.69
C ALA A 104 3.34 -34.48 11.30
N THR A 105 2.16 -34.84 10.80
CA THR A 105 1.84 -36.20 10.37
C THR A 105 2.68 -36.57 9.16
N GLU A 106 3.20 -37.79 9.13
CA GLU A 106 3.90 -38.32 7.96
C GLU A 106 2.93 -38.62 6.80
N ASP A 107 1.63 -38.67 7.09
CA ASP A 107 0.58 -38.85 6.09
C ASP A 107 0.69 -37.87 4.92
N PHE A 108 0.46 -38.42 3.74
CA PHE A 108 0.36 -37.63 2.54
C PHE A 108 -0.78 -36.61 2.65
N LYS A 109 -0.47 -35.32 2.45
CA LYS A 109 -1.47 -34.25 2.32
C LYS A 109 -1.18 -33.38 1.11
N TYR A 110 -2.25 -32.98 0.43
CA TYR A 110 -2.19 -32.10 -0.72
C TYR A 110 -1.78 -30.68 -0.33
N HIS A 111 -0.88 -30.10 -1.13
CA HIS A 111 -0.72 -28.66 -1.21
C HIS A 111 -1.87 -28.09 -2.03
N LEU A 112 -2.80 -27.39 -1.37
CA LEU A 112 -4.06 -26.99 -2.01
C LEU A 112 -3.85 -25.87 -3.03
N VAL A 113 -3.22 -24.77 -2.61
CA VAL A 113 -3.04 -23.55 -3.41
C VAL A 113 -1.57 -23.35 -3.75
N ASN A 114 -1.30 -22.81 -4.95
CA ASN A 114 0.06 -22.48 -5.40
C ASN A 114 0.76 -21.54 -4.40
N TRP A 115 2.02 -21.86 -4.07
CA TRP A 115 2.80 -21.13 -3.07
C TRP A 115 2.95 -19.63 -3.39
N ARG A 116 3.07 -19.25 -4.67
CA ARG A 116 3.15 -17.84 -5.06
C ARG A 116 1.88 -17.07 -4.67
N LYS A 117 0.70 -17.67 -4.83
CA LYS A 117 -0.59 -17.09 -4.41
C LYS A 117 -0.72 -17.05 -2.88
N VAL A 118 -0.29 -18.11 -2.20
CA VAL A 118 -0.23 -18.18 -0.72
C VAL A 118 0.59 -17.01 -0.16
N CYS A 119 1.71 -16.68 -0.79
CA CYS A 119 2.61 -15.62 -0.33
C CYS A 119 2.13 -14.19 -0.62
N LEU A 120 1.05 -13.99 -1.38
CA LEU A 120 0.51 -12.65 -1.59
C LEU A 120 -0.07 -12.10 -0.27
N PRO A 121 -0.03 -10.77 -0.05
CA PRO A 121 -0.74 -10.14 1.07
C PRO A 121 -2.23 -10.46 1.05
N LYS A 122 -2.90 -10.36 2.20
CA LYS A 122 -4.37 -10.50 2.28
C LYS A 122 -5.10 -9.47 1.40
N SER A 123 -4.56 -8.26 1.29
CA SER A 123 -5.07 -7.22 0.38
C SER A 123 -4.98 -7.58 -1.10
N LYS A 124 -4.09 -8.52 -1.46
CA LYS A 124 -3.97 -9.14 -2.80
C LYS A 124 -4.46 -10.61 -2.77
N GLY A 125 -5.36 -10.96 -1.86
CA GLY A 125 -6.01 -12.27 -1.85
C GLY A 125 -5.12 -13.47 -1.54
N GLY A 126 -3.98 -13.30 -0.87
CA GLY A 126 -3.15 -14.40 -0.36
C GLY A 126 -3.22 -14.55 1.17
N LEU A 127 -2.31 -15.33 1.76
CA LEU A 127 -2.23 -15.60 3.21
C LEU A 127 -1.23 -14.67 3.95
N GLY A 128 -0.45 -13.87 3.22
CA GLY A 128 0.51 -12.93 3.77
C GLY A 128 1.79 -13.57 4.32
N ILE A 129 2.23 -14.69 3.73
CA ILE A 129 3.57 -15.24 3.98
C ILE A 129 4.57 -14.54 3.05
N HIS A 130 5.62 -13.93 3.59
CA HIS A 130 6.60 -13.26 2.73
C HIS A 130 7.42 -14.26 1.91
N ARG A 131 7.64 -13.97 0.61
CA ARG A 131 8.57 -14.74 -0.22
C ARG A 131 10.00 -14.39 0.16
N ILE A 132 10.82 -15.39 0.46
CA ILE A 132 12.18 -15.18 0.98
C ILE A 132 13.04 -14.44 -0.04
N ALA A 133 12.91 -14.79 -1.32
CA ALA A 133 13.63 -14.10 -2.41
C ALA A 133 13.32 -12.60 -2.46
N LEU A 134 12.04 -12.22 -2.35
CA LEU A 134 11.62 -10.82 -2.40
C LEU A 134 12.01 -10.06 -1.13
N VAL A 135 12.00 -10.73 0.04
CA VAL A 135 12.51 -10.13 1.29
C VAL A 135 14.01 -9.85 1.17
N ASN A 136 14.80 -10.80 0.65
CA ASN A 136 16.23 -10.59 0.44
C ASN A 136 16.50 -9.45 -0.54
N GLN A 137 15.77 -9.40 -1.66
CA GLN A 137 15.87 -8.31 -2.63
C GLN A 137 15.50 -6.95 -2.01
N ALA A 138 14.43 -6.88 -1.19
CA ALA A 138 14.07 -5.66 -0.46
C ALA A 138 15.17 -5.20 0.50
N PHE A 139 15.87 -6.14 1.16
CA PHE A 139 17.02 -5.82 2.00
C PHE A 139 18.22 -5.32 1.19
N MET A 140 18.46 -5.87 0.01
CA MET A 140 19.51 -5.36 -0.87
C MET A 140 19.17 -3.94 -1.35
N LEU A 141 17.90 -3.65 -1.67
CA LEU A 141 17.44 -2.27 -1.95
C LEU A 141 17.62 -1.34 -0.75
N LYS A 142 17.46 -1.85 0.49
CA LYS A 142 17.77 -1.07 1.70
C LYS A 142 19.23 -0.65 1.74
N TRP A 143 20.16 -1.49 1.31
CA TRP A 143 21.58 -1.09 1.22
C TRP A 143 21.83 -0.03 0.15
N CYS A 144 21.14 -0.11 -0.99
CA CYS A 144 21.15 0.98 -1.99
C CYS A 144 20.62 2.29 -1.41
N TRP A 145 19.57 2.25 -0.58
CA TRP A 145 19.08 3.43 0.11
C TRP A 145 20.11 3.97 1.12
N ARG A 146 20.63 3.10 1.98
CA ARG A 146 21.54 3.48 3.07
C ARG A 146 22.87 4.02 2.60
N ILE A 147 23.45 3.51 1.51
CA ILE A 147 24.74 4.04 1.01
C ILE A 147 24.59 5.52 0.59
N ASN A 148 23.40 5.91 0.14
CA ASN A 148 23.09 7.27 -0.26
C ASN A 148 22.70 8.17 0.94
N MET A 149 22.05 7.63 1.97
CA MET A 149 21.63 8.41 3.16
C MET A 149 22.70 8.50 4.25
N ASP A 150 23.40 7.41 4.54
CA ASP A 150 24.35 7.28 5.66
C ASP A 150 25.79 7.63 5.22
N ARG A 151 25.99 8.64 4.36
CA ARG A 151 27.31 8.95 3.75
C ARG A 151 28.41 9.28 4.77
N SER A 152 28.03 9.86 5.90
CA SER A 152 28.96 10.19 6.99
C SER A 152 29.46 8.96 7.76
N ALA A 153 28.74 7.84 7.69
CA ALA A 153 29.07 6.64 8.43
C ALA A 153 30.34 5.96 7.90
N SER A 154 31.19 5.46 8.80
CA SER A 154 32.49 4.85 8.44
C SER A 154 32.36 3.67 7.47
N TRP A 155 31.32 2.83 7.64
CA TRP A 155 31.06 1.73 6.72
C TRP A 155 30.72 2.22 5.31
N SER A 156 30.00 3.34 5.19
CA SER A 156 29.60 3.93 3.91
C SER A 156 30.82 4.51 3.21
N LYS A 157 31.63 5.30 3.92
CA LYS A 157 32.92 5.83 3.45
C LYS A 157 33.85 4.72 2.94
N LEU A 158 34.01 3.65 3.72
CA LEU A 158 34.83 2.50 3.32
C LEU A 158 34.33 1.84 2.04
N VAL A 159 33.01 1.71 1.88
CA VAL A 159 32.43 1.17 0.67
C VAL A 159 32.66 2.12 -0.51
N ILE A 160 32.36 3.41 -0.36
CA ILE A 160 32.58 4.43 -1.41
C ILE A 160 34.04 4.41 -1.90
N LEU A 161 35.00 4.38 -0.97
CA LEU A 161 36.43 4.28 -1.28
C LEU A 161 36.77 3.01 -2.06
N ASN A 162 36.21 1.85 -1.67
CA ASN A 162 36.41 0.58 -2.38
C ASN A 162 35.80 0.57 -3.79
N PHE A 163 34.81 1.41 -4.05
CA PHE A 163 34.25 1.60 -5.40
C PHE A 163 35.09 2.52 -6.27
N GLY A 164 36.14 3.16 -5.73
CA GLY A 164 37.05 4.04 -6.47
C GLY A 164 36.40 5.35 -6.90
N VAL A 165 35.41 5.82 -6.13
CA VAL A 165 34.69 7.05 -6.42
C VAL A 165 35.30 8.18 -5.60
N GLU A 166 35.79 9.19 -6.31
CA GLU A 166 36.30 10.44 -5.73
C GLU A 166 35.17 11.49 -5.64
N GLY A 167 35.12 12.22 -4.52
CA GLY A 167 34.19 13.32 -4.29
C GLY A 167 32.78 12.93 -3.80
N ASP A 168 31.88 13.92 -3.79
CA ASP A 168 30.50 13.80 -3.26
C ASP A 168 29.49 13.21 -4.26
N THR A 169 29.96 12.59 -5.34
CA THR A 169 29.07 11.98 -6.33
C THR A 169 28.21 10.90 -5.68
N TRP A 170 26.89 11.04 -5.83
CA TRP A 170 25.93 10.06 -5.33
C TRP A 170 26.09 8.74 -6.07
N PHE A 171 25.67 7.64 -5.44
CA PHE A 171 25.81 6.27 -5.97
C PHE A 171 25.24 6.13 -7.39
N MET A 172 24.38 7.07 -7.81
CA MET A 172 23.73 7.10 -9.11
C MET A 172 24.63 7.38 -10.31
N GLY A 173 25.84 7.91 -10.08
CA GLY A 173 26.85 8.15 -11.11
C GLY A 173 27.89 7.03 -11.26
N TRP A 174 27.78 5.95 -10.50
CA TRP A 174 28.85 4.96 -10.38
C TRP A 174 28.81 3.91 -11.51
N HIS A 175 29.96 3.66 -12.12
CA HIS A 175 30.16 2.56 -13.06
C HIS A 175 30.58 1.30 -12.31
N SER A 176 30.28 0.11 -12.84
CA SER A 176 30.60 -1.16 -12.18
C SER A 176 32.11 -1.32 -11.96
N PRO A 177 32.63 -1.33 -10.72
CA PRO A 177 34.06 -1.50 -10.49
C PRO A 177 34.48 -2.95 -10.74
N ARG A 178 35.70 -3.14 -11.26
CA ARG A 178 36.25 -4.48 -11.54
C ARG A 178 36.48 -5.32 -10.26
N LYS A 179 36.57 -4.71 -9.07
CA LYS A 179 36.93 -5.38 -7.80
C LYS A 179 35.88 -5.22 -6.68
N LEU A 180 34.60 -5.48 -6.97
CA LEU A 180 33.58 -5.51 -5.90
C LEU A 180 33.62 -6.78 -5.06
N SER A 181 33.35 -6.62 -3.76
CA SER A 181 33.05 -7.74 -2.86
C SER A 181 31.84 -8.53 -3.37
N VAL A 182 31.73 -9.80 -2.96
CA VAL A 182 30.64 -10.66 -3.42
C VAL A 182 29.28 -10.07 -3.07
N ILE A 183 29.14 -9.47 -1.89
CA ILE A 183 27.90 -8.84 -1.41
C ILE A 183 27.55 -7.62 -2.28
N TRP A 184 28.48 -6.69 -2.45
CA TRP A 184 28.24 -5.46 -3.20
C TRP A 184 28.00 -5.70 -4.69
N ARG A 185 28.56 -6.78 -5.26
CA ARG A 185 28.23 -7.20 -6.62
C ARG A 185 26.76 -7.55 -6.80
N TYR A 186 26.10 -8.12 -5.78
CA TYR A 186 24.66 -8.39 -5.83
C TYR A 186 23.81 -7.14 -5.59
N ILE A 187 24.21 -6.27 -4.66
CA ILE A 187 23.54 -4.98 -4.42
C ILE A 187 23.57 -4.13 -5.69
N PHE A 188 24.73 -4.05 -6.35
CA PHE A 188 24.91 -3.29 -7.59
C PHE A 188 24.01 -3.79 -8.73
N LYS A 189 23.73 -5.11 -8.82
CA LYS A 189 22.79 -5.65 -9.82
C LYS A 189 21.34 -5.16 -9.65
N LEU A 190 20.97 -4.71 -8.46
CA LEU A 190 19.64 -4.18 -8.17
C LEU A 190 19.58 -2.66 -8.29
N PHE A 191 20.66 -2.04 -8.76
CA PHE A 191 20.76 -0.59 -8.83
C PHE A 191 19.75 0.01 -9.82
N ASP A 192 19.57 -0.55 -11.01
CA ASP A 192 18.58 -0.04 -11.98
C ASP A 192 17.15 -0.13 -11.42
N GLU A 193 16.84 -1.22 -10.72
CA GLU A 193 15.56 -1.37 -10.05
C GLU A 193 15.38 -0.37 -8.90
N PHE A 194 16.44 -0.09 -8.15
CA PHE A 194 16.44 0.95 -7.12
C PHE A 194 16.21 2.34 -7.73
N ARG A 195 16.91 2.67 -8.82
CA ARG A 195 16.81 3.96 -9.51
C ARG A 195 15.40 4.25 -10.03
N ASN A 196 14.71 3.23 -10.52
CA ASN A 196 13.32 3.36 -10.98
C ASN A 196 12.30 3.56 -9.85
N ARG A 197 12.73 3.49 -8.59
CA ARG A 197 11.87 3.61 -7.40
C ARG A 197 12.22 4.80 -6.53
N ILE A 198 13.25 5.56 -6.88
CA ILE A 198 13.63 6.77 -6.17
C ILE A 198 13.37 8.00 -7.01
N ARG A 199 13.15 9.11 -6.31
CA ARG A 199 12.95 10.42 -6.88
C ARG A 199 13.74 11.43 -6.07
N TRP A 200 13.98 12.59 -6.66
CA TRP A 200 14.66 13.68 -5.99
C TRP A 200 13.69 14.79 -5.65
N ALA A 201 13.67 15.14 -4.37
CA ALA A 201 13.18 16.41 -3.88
C ALA A 201 14.30 17.44 -3.98
N VAL A 202 14.30 18.18 -5.08
CA VAL A 202 15.28 19.23 -5.37
C VAL A 202 15.10 20.36 -4.38
N GLY A 203 16.18 20.73 -3.70
CA GLY A 203 16.30 21.99 -2.97
C GLY A 203 17.19 22.92 -3.78
N ASN A 204 18.44 23.08 -3.36
CA ASN A 204 19.46 23.88 -4.05
C ASN A 204 19.88 23.33 -5.42
N GLY A 205 19.57 22.07 -5.74
CA GLY A 205 19.85 21.44 -7.02
C GLY A 205 21.30 21.05 -7.26
N GLN A 206 22.16 21.07 -6.23
CA GLN A 206 23.60 20.79 -6.35
C GLN A 206 23.91 19.33 -6.69
N HIS A 207 23.03 18.40 -6.34
CA HIS A 207 23.32 16.96 -6.42
C HIS A 207 22.37 16.20 -7.34
N THR A 208 21.25 16.81 -7.71
CA THR A 208 20.27 16.21 -8.63
C THR A 208 20.70 16.42 -10.08
N LEU A 209 20.79 15.36 -10.87
CA LEU A 209 21.12 15.45 -12.30
C LEU A 209 19.90 15.87 -13.12
N PHE A 210 20.01 16.97 -13.87
CA PHE A 210 18.88 17.57 -14.60
C PHE A 210 18.22 16.57 -15.56
N TRP A 211 19.01 15.88 -16.39
CA TRP A 211 18.47 14.98 -17.42
C TRP A 211 18.23 13.54 -16.94
N ARG A 212 19.07 13.03 -16.03
CA ARG A 212 19.12 11.58 -15.72
C ARG A 212 18.27 11.16 -14.53
N ASP A 213 17.95 12.10 -13.64
CA ASP A 213 17.25 11.80 -12.40
C ASP A 213 15.77 12.15 -12.48
N ILE A 214 14.96 11.48 -11.64
CA ILE A 214 13.52 11.71 -11.58
C ILE A 214 13.24 12.77 -10.52
N TRP A 215 13.28 14.03 -10.91
CA TRP A 215 12.95 15.16 -10.04
C TRP A 215 11.69 15.90 -10.50
N LEU A 216 11.40 15.87 -11.80
CA LEU A 216 10.23 16.46 -12.44
C LEU A 216 9.46 15.40 -13.25
N GLY A 217 8.12 15.41 -13.20
CA GLY A 217 7.28 14.45 -13.95
C GLY A 217 7.39 12.99 -13.46
N SER A 218 7.00 12.00 -14.25
CA SER A 218 6.98 10.58 -13.81
C SER A 218 8.25 9.79 -14.15
N VAL A 219 9.05 10.29 -15.10
CA VAL A 219 10.26 9.66 -15.65
C VAL A 219 11.38 10.69 -15.77
N PRO A 220 12.66 10.29 -15.90
CA PRO A 220 13.75 11.24 -16.14
C PRO A 220 13.52 12.10 -17.38
N LEU A 221 13.96 13.36 -17.36
CA LEU A 221 13.78 14.29 -18.47
C LEU A 221 14.41 13.80 -19.78
N ARG A 222 15.49 13.01 -19.72
CA ARG A 222 16.07 12.36 -20.92
C ARG A 222 15.12 11.39 -21.63
N ILE A 223 14.12 10.85 -20.93
CA ILE A 223 13.13 9.92 -21.47
C ILE A 223 11.92 10.68 -22.00
N SER A 224 11.43 11.68 -21.26
CA SER A 224 10.28 12.50 -21.70
C SER A 224 10.64 13.49 -22.80
N HIS A 225 11.86 14.05 -22.80
CA HIS A 225 12.36 15.02 -23.77
C HIS A 225 13.69 14.55 -24.39
N PRO A 226 13.68 13.42 -25.14
CA PRO A 226 14.91 12.81 -25.66
C PRO A 226 15.61 13.68 -26.71
N SER A 227 14.86 14.45 -27.50
CA SER A 227 15.39 15.35 -28.53
C SER A 227 16.26 16.45 -27.91
N LEU A 228 15.79 17.07 -26.82
CA LEU A 228 16.52 18.09 -26.06
C LEU A 228 17.76 17.52 -25.37
N CYS A 229 17.62 16.37 -24.68
CA CYS A 229 18.75 15.75 -23.98
C CYS A 229 19.90 15.38 -24.95
N ARG A 230 19.57 14.99 -26.18
CA ARG A 230 20.58 14.65 -27.21
C ARG A 230 21.44 15.84 -27.61
N VAL A 231 20.90 17.06 -27.55
CA VAL A 231 21.61 18.29 -27.92
C VAL A 231 22.15 19.07 -26.72
N ALA A 232 21.92 18.59 -25.50
CA ALA A 232 22.45 19.18 -24.27
C ALA A 232 23.99 19.19 -24.28
N ALA A 233 24.58 20.35 -23.96
CA ALA A 233 26.03 20.54 -23.84
C ALA A 233 26.64 19.62 -22.78
N LEU A 234 26.00 19.57 -21.61
CA LEU A 234 26.39 18.73 -20.49
C LEU A 234 25.20 17.84 -20.07
N PRO A 235 25.10 16.60 -20.59
CA PRO A 235 24.03 15.67 -20.21
C PRO A 235 24.03 15.29 -18.72
N ASP A 236 25.17 15.46 -18.05
CA ASP A 236 25.38 15.18 -16.64
C ASP A 236 25.38 16.45 -15.78
N ALA A 237 24.88 17.57 -16.30
CA ALA A 237 24.67 18.79 -15.53
C ALA A 237 23.66 18.59 -14.40
N THR A 238 23.90 19.28 -13.30
CA THR A 238 22.99 19.30 -12.15
C THR A 238 21.83 20.28 -12.40
N VAL A 239 20.78 20.19 -11.60
CA VAL A 239 19.66 21.14 -11.67
C VAL A 239 20.16 22.57 -11.40
N LEU A 240 21.06 22.75 -10.42
CA LEU A 240 21.70 24.04 -10.19
C LEU A 240 22.52 24.51 -11.40
N GLY A 241 23.31 23.62 -12.00
CA GLY A 241 24.12 23.97 -13.17
C GLY A 241 23.31 24.30 -14.43
N THR A 242 22.04 23.88 -14.49
CA THR A 242 21.15 24.12 -15.65
C THR A 242 20.21 25.30 -15.41
N LEU A 243 19.64 25.43 -14.20
CA LEU A 243 18.62 26.43 -13.90
C LEU A 243 19.15 27.63 -13.08
N GLY A 244 20.34 27.53 -12.47
CA GLY A 244 20.87 28.54 -11.56
C GLY A 244 20.17 28.56 -10.18
N SER A 245 20.53 29.53 -9.34
CA SER A 245 19.81 29.92 -8.11
C SER A 245 18.71 30.94 -8.46
N ASN A 246 17.53 30.86 -7.85
CA ASN A 246 16.34 31.67 -8.20
C ASN A 246 16.64 33.19 -8.15
N HIS A 247 16.09 34.10 -8.99
CA HIS A 247 14.68 34.39 -9.28
C HIS A 247 14.40 34.96 -10.70
N SER A 248 15.31 34.84 -11.68
CA SER A 248 15.03 35.39 -13.03
C SER A 248 14.22 34.41 -13.88
N HIS A 249 13.04 34.84 -14.33
CA HIS A 249 12.06 34.11 -15.15
C HIS A 249 12.52 33.62 -16.54
N SER A 250 13.82 33.52 -16.80
CA SER A 250 14.33 32.99 -18.07
C SER A 250 15.64 32.25 -17.84
N THR A 251 15.59 30.93 -17.87
CA THR A 251 16.79 30.11 -18.06
C THR A 251 17.41 30.45 -19.41
N ASP A 252 18.71 30.76 -19.45
CA ASP A 252 19.41 30.93 -20.73
C ASP A 252 19.68 29.57 -21.37
N TRP A 253 18.68 29.09 -22.10
CA TRP A 253 18.73 27.82 -22.82
C TRP A 253 19.80 27.79 -23.92
N THR A 254 20.29 28.94 -24.38
CA THR A 254 21.33 28.97 -25.43
C THR A 254 22.65 28.40 -24.93
N SER A 255 22.93 28.54 -23.62
CA SER A 255 24.10 27.94 -22.95
C SER A 255 23.94 26.45 -22.63
N VAL A 256 22.70 25.97 -22.53
CA VAL A 256 22.38 24.58 -22.16
C VAL A 256 22.56 23.61 -23.33
N PHE A 257 22.40 24.10 -24.57
CA PHE A 257 22.44 23.28 -25.79
C PHE A 257 23.69 23.57 -26.64
N ARG A 258 24.22 22.54 -27.31
CA ARG A 258 25.44 22.66 -28.16
C ARG A 258 25.22 23.42 -29.46
N ARG A 259 23.96 23.66 -29.82
CA ARG A 259 23.52 24.31 -31.07
C ARG A 259 22.14 24.92 -30.89
N ALA A 260 21.74 25.78 -31.83
CA ALA A 260 20.36 26.24 -31.95
C ALA A 260 19.38 25.05 -32.11
N LEU A 261 18.21 25.17 -31.49
CA LEU A 261 17.15 24.16 -31.53
C LEU A 261 16.40 24.18 -32.86
N ARG A 262 15.94 23.01 -33.30
CA ARG A 262 15.02 22.85 -34.43
C ARG A 262 13.58 23.15 -33.99
N GLU A 263 12.67 23.33 -34.94
CA GLU A 263 11.25 23.63 -34.65
C GLU A 263 10.60 22.61 -33.70
N ASP A 264 10.84 21.31 -33.92
CA ASP A 264 10.35 20.23 -33.07
C ASP A 264 10.95 20.28 -31.65
N GLU A 265 12.23 20.64 -31.55
CA GLU A 265 12.94 20.81 -30.28
C GLU A 265 12.47 22.07 -29.54
N VAL A 266 12.10 23.14 -30.24
CA VAL A 266 11.52 24.35 -29.63
C VAL A 266 10.16 24.05 -29.00
N ILE A 267 9.30 23.28 -29.67
CA ILE A 267 8.01 22.84 -29.09
C ILE A 267 8.25 22.00 -27.82
N ALA A 268 9.22 21.08 -27.87
CA ALA A 268 9.61 20.28 -26.72
C ALA A 268 10.14 21.15 -25.57
N LEU A 269 10.87 22.22 -25.89
CA LEU A 269 11.35 23.18 -24.90
C LEU A 269 10.20 23.92 -24.22
N SER A 270 9.23 24.42 -24.98
CA SER A 270 8.06 25.11 -24.39
C SER A 270 7.26 24.21 -23.44
N SER A 271 7.13 22.91 -23.78
CA SER A 271 6.53 21.94 -22.86
C SER A 271 7.36 21.74 -21.59
N LEU A 272 8.69 21.74 -21.69
CA LEU A 272 9.58 21.62 -20.53
C LEU A 272 9.54 22.88 -19.65
N GLU A 273 9.53 24.07 -20.25
CA GLU A 273 9.43 25.35 -19.55
C GLU A 273 8.12 25.47 -18.77
N SER A 274 7.00 25.01 -19.35
CA SER A 274 5.72 24.96 -18.65
C SER A 274 5.79 24.06 -17.40
N LEU A 275 6.43 22.89 -17.51
CA LEU A 275 6.63 21.99 -16.37
C LEU A 275 7.54 22.63 -15.30
N ILE A 276 8.63 23.29 -15.71
CA ILE A 276 9.56 23.96 -14.79
C ILE A 276 8.89 25.19 -14.15
N GLY A 277 8.04 25.93 -14.86
CA GLY A 277 7.33 27.09 -14.33
C GLY A 277 6.38 26.73 -13.17
N SER A 278 5.89 25.50 -13.13
CA SER A 278 5.08 24.98 -12.01
C SER A 278 5.90 24.50 -10.80
N PHE A 279 7.24 24.45 -10.93
CA PHE A 279 8.13 23.88 -9.94
C PHE A 279 8.73 24.98 -9.05
N TYR A 280 8.45 24.89 -7.74
CA TYR A 280 9.05 25.77 -6.73
C TYR A 280 10.39 25.19 -6.25
N LYS A 281 11.49 25.88 -6.57
CA LYS A 281 12.84 25.57 -6.07
C LYS A 281 13.09 26.29 -4.75
N ASP A 282 13.60 25.56 -3.75
CA ASP A 282 13.92 26.09 -2.42
C ASP A 282 15.44 26.02 -2.23
N ASP A 283 16.13 27.13 -2.51
CA ASP A 283 17.61 27.20 -2.56
C ASP A 283 18.26 27.04 -1.18
N ASP A 284 17.53 27.30 -0.10
CA ASP A 284 18.03 27.19 1.28
C ASP A 284 18.04 25.74 1.79
N ARG A 285 17.43 24.81 1.06
CA ARG A 285 17.37 23.40 1.45
C ARG A 285 18.31 22.54 0.61
N PRO A 286 18.94 21.50 1.18
CA PRO A 286 19.66 20.53 0.38
C PRO A 286 18.69 19.63 -0.42
N ASP A 287 19.20 19.10 -1.53
CA ASP A 287 18.53 18.03 -2.26
C ASP A 287 18.32 16.80 -1.36
N SER A 288 17.16 16.16 -1.49
CA SER A 288 16.80 14.99 -0.68
C SER A 288 16.21 13.86 -1.52
N LEU A 289 16.47 12.62 -1.11
CA LEU A 289 16.00 11.44 -1.82
C LEU A 289 14.61 11.03 -1.31
N ILE A 290 13.73 10.66 -2.24
CA ILE A 290 12.38 10.16 -1.97
C ILE A 290 12.31 8.70 -2.41
N TRP A 291 11.85 7.82 -1.53
CA TRP A 291 11.42 6.48 -1.87
C TRP A 291 9.99 6.53 -2.42
N SER A 292 9.84 6.64 -3.75
CA SER A 292 8.53 6.87 -4.38
C SER A 292 7.41 5.85 -4.06
N PRO A 293 7.69 4.57 -3.72
CA PRO A 293 6.65 3.64 -3.30
C PRO A 293 6.01 3.92 -1.94
N SER A 294 6.62 4.74 -1.08
CA SER A 294 6.01 5.19 0.17
C SER A 294 5.24 6.49 -0.05
N THR A 295 4.32 6.81 0.87
CA THR A 295 3.52 8.03 0.79
C THR A 295 4.28 9.23 1.33
N ASP A 296 5.10 9.05 2.37
CA ASP A 296 5.92 10.07 3.03
C ASP A 296 7.32 10.23 2.40
N GLY A 297 7.68 9.36 1.46
CA GLY A 297 8.99 9.36 0.81
C GLY A 297 10.08 8.63 1.61
N SER A 298 9.74 8.08 2.78
CA SER A 298 10.70 7.32 3.59
C SER A 298 10.87 5.89 3.09
N PHE A 299 12.08 5.35 3.23
CA PHE A 299 12.33 3.94 2.95
C PHE A 299 11.94 3.08 4.14
N THR A 300 10.99 2.16 3.94
CA THR A 300 10.72 1.08 4.89
C THR A 300 10.77 -0.27 4.19
N MET A 301 11.14 -1.31 4.95
CA MET A 301 11.14 -2.69 4.43
C MET A 301 9.74 -3.12 3.94
N ALA A 302 8.67 -2.60 4.55
CA ALA A 302 7.30 -2.90 4.15
C ALA A 302 6.98 -2.33 2.76
N PHE A 303 7.30 -1.05 2.52
CA PHE A 303 7.11 -0.43 1.21
C PHE A 303 8.03 -1.04 0.15
N ALA A 304 9.30 -1.31 0.49
CA ALA A 304 10.23 -1.97 -0.41
C ALA A 304 9.73 -3.36 -0.85
N TYR A 305 9.29 -4.20 0.09
CA TYR A 305 8.70 -5.49 -0.23
C TYR A 305 7.43 -5.36 -1.08
N LYS A 306 6.54 -4.41 -0.73
CA LYS A 306 5.29 -4.16 -1.48
C LYS A 306 5.58 -3.76 -2.93
N ALA A 307 6.62 -2.96 -3.17
CA ALA A 307 7.04 -2.51 -4.48
C ALA A 307 7.59 -3.64 -5.38
N LEU A 308 8.11 -4.71 -4.78
CA LEU A 308 8.60 -5.92 -5.46
C LEU A 308 7.51 -6.95 -5.77
N LEU A 309 6.32 -6.82 -5.17
CA LEU A 309 5.23 -7.75 -5.43
C LEU A 309 4.67 -7.54 -6.84
N PRO A 310 4.34 -8.62 -7.56
CA PRO A 310 3.69 -8.48 -8.87
C PRO A 310 2.36 -7.74 -8.75
N SER A 311 2.01 -7.01 -9.80
CA SER A 311 0.63 -6.59 -10.03
C SER A 311 -0.25 -7.83 -10.09
N SER A 312 -1.32 -7.85 -9.29
CA SER A 312 -2.20 -9.00 -9.20
C SER A 312 -3.62 -8.51 -9.03
N ASP A 313 -4.49 -8.91 -9.95
CA ASP A 313 -5.92 -8.63 -9.93
C ASP A 313 -6.62 -9.60 -8.98
N ALA A 314 -6.36 -9.44 -7.69
CA ALA A 314 -6.96 -10.30 -6.67
C ALA A 314 -8.26 -9.70 -6.12
N HIS A 315 -9.18 -9.34 -7.01
CA HIS A 315 -10.38 -8.58 -6.62
C HIS A 315 -11.29 -9.38 -5.68
N VAL A 316 -11.59 -10.64 -5.97
CA VAL A 316 -12.61 -11.38 -5.20
C VAL A 316 -12.03 -12.12 -3.99
N SER A 317 -10.85 -12.72 -4.12
CA SER A 317 -10.27 -13.52 -3.02
C SER A 317 -9.85 -12.71 -1.79
N ARG A 318 -9.65 -11.39 -1.93
CA ARG A 318 -9.50 -10.47 -0.79
C ARG A 318 -10.76 -10.44 0.09
N ARG A 319 -11.96 -10.57 -0.50
CA ARG A 319 -13.24 -10.49 0.22
C ARG A 319 -13.40 -11.60 1.26
N ALA A 320 -12.77 -12.76 1.06
CA ALA A 320 -12.74 -13.83 2.06
C ALA A 320 -12.20 -13.38 3.43
N TRP A 321 -11.27 -12.42 3.44
CA TRP A 321 -10.68 -11.88 4.68
C TRP A 321 -11.52 -10.75 5.31
N GLN A 322 -12.51 -10.23 4.59
CA GLN A 322 -13.45 -9.20 5.06
C GLN A 322 -14.72 -9.81 5.64
N LEU A 323 -14.93 -11.12 5.47
CA LEU A 323 -16.06 -11.84 6.05
C LEU A 323 -16.00 -11.82 7.57
N LEU A 324 -17.17 -11.61 8.18
CA LEU A 324 -17.33 -11.64 9.63
C LEU A 324 -17.42 -13.09 10.12
N ALA A 325 -16.27 -13.77 10.16
CA ALA A 325 -16.19 -15.18 10.53
C ALA A 325 -14.82 -15.52 11.15
N PRO A 326 -14.72 -16.62 11.93
CA PRO A 326 -13.45 -17.08 12.47
C PRO A 326 -12.40 -17.32 11.36
N PRO A 327 -11.10 -17.12 11.65
CA PRO A 327 -10.04 -17.31 10.65
C PRO A 327 -10.05 -18.67 9.94
N LYS A 328 -10.49 -19.75 10.61
CA LYS A 328 -10.61 -21.09 10.00
C LYS A 328 -11.65 -21.13 8.87
N VAL A 329 -12.76 -20.40 9.05
CA VAL A 329 -13.86 -20.28 8.08
C VAL A 329 -13.41 -19.40 6.92
N GLN A 330 -12.78 -18.26 7.21
CA GLN A 330 -12.21 -17.39 6.17
C GLN A 330 -11.18 -18.14 5.30
N PHE A 331 -10.31 -18.96 5.91
CA PHE A 331 -9.35 -19.79 5.18
C PHE A 331 -10.04 -20.81 4.27
N PHE A 332 -11.14 -21.41 4.73
CA PHE A 332 -11.93 -22.33 3.93
C PHE A 332 -12.54 -21.61 2.72
N ILE A 333 -13.26 -20.50 2.93
CA ILE A 333 -13.83 -19.71 1.84
C ILE A 333 -12.76 -19.29 0.84
N TRP A 334 -11.61 -18.80 1.33
CA TRP A 334 -10.48 -18.48 0.48
C TRP A 334 -10.00 -19.68 -0.37
N SER A 335 -9.92 -20.86 0.22
CA SER A 335 -9.54 -22.09 -0.50
C SER A 335 -10.58 -22.48 -1.55
N SER A 336 -11.87 -22.29 -1.26
CA SER A 336 -12.99 -22.51 -2.17
C SER A 336 -12.96 -21.56 -3.36
N LEU A 337 -12.65 -20.28 -3.14
CA LEU A 337 -12.52 -19.28 -4.22
C LEU A 337 -11.37 -19.58 -5.20
N HIS A 338 -10.35 -20.34 -4.78
CA HIS A 338 -9.31 -20.83 -5.68
C HIS A 338 -9.67 -22.17 -6.36
N GLY A 339 -10.85 -22.73 -6.06
CA GLY A 339 -11.28 -24.04 -6.53
C GLY A 339 -10.41 -25.18 -6.01
N LYS A 340 -9.90 -25.06 -4.78
CA LYS A 340 -8.90 -26.01 -4.20
C LYS A 340 -9.39 -26.77 -2.97
N ILE A 341 -10.69 -26.71 -2.66
CA ILE A 341 -11.28 -27.66 -1.70
C ILE A 341 -11.30 -29.07 -2.31
N LEU A 342 -11.25 -30.11 -1.47
CA LEU A 342 -11.08 -31.49 -1.90
C LEU A 342 -12.42 -32.19 -2.18
N THR A 343 -13.21 -31.60 -3.07
CA THR A 343 -14.38 -32.23 -3.69
C THR A 343 -13.95 -33.40 -4.58
N ARG A 344 -14.86 -34.34 -4.88
CA ARG A 344 -14.55 -35.53 -5.72
C ARG A 344 -13.97 -35.15 -7.08
N ASP A 345 -14.46 -34.08 -7.73
CA ASP A 345 -13.89 -33.61 -9.01
C ASP A 345 -12.41 -33.16 -8.88
N VAL A 346 -12.05 -32.49 -7.77
CA VAL A 346 -10.68 -32.03 -7.50
C VAL A 346 -9.78 -33.21 -7.14
N LEU A 347 -10.30 -34.18 -6.39
CA LEU A 347 -9.58 -35.39 -6.02
C LEU A 347 -9.30 -36.27 -7.26
N ALA A 348 -10.29 -36.45 -8.13
CA ALA A 348 -10.14 -37.16 -9.40
C ALA A 348 -9.10 -36.49 -10.31
N ARG A 349 -9.15 -35.16 -10.46
CA ARG A 349 -8.12 -34.38 -11.20
C ARG A 349 -6.72 -34.48 -10.58
N ARG A 350 -6.62 -34.86 -9.30
CA ARG A 350 -5.35 -35.10 -8.60
C ARG A 350 -4.92 -36.58 -8.65
N GLY A 351 -5.63 -37.42 -9.41
CA GLY A 351 -5.29 -38.82 -9.65
C GLY A 351 -5.76 -39.78 -8.55
N GLN A 352 -6.68 -39.37 -7.66
CA GLN A 352 -7.30 -40.33 -6.74
C GLN A 352 -8.36 -41.17 -7.46
N GLN A 353 -8.31 -42.47 -7.22
CA GLN A 353 -9.36 -43.41 -7.62
C GLN A 353 -10.54 -43.26 -6.66
N LEU A 354 -11.71 -42.96 -7.21
CA LEU A 354 -12.95 -42.75 -6.46
C LEU A 354 -14.03 -43.66 -7.05
N ASN A 355 -14.84 -44.28 -6.18
CA ASN A 355 -15.93 -45.16 -6.61
C ASN A 355 -17.06 -44.39 -7.33
N SER A 356 -17.20 -43.09 -7.07
CA SER A 356 -18.21 -42.22 -7.69
C SER A 356 -17.76 -40.77 -7.65
N LEU A 357 -18.13 -40.00 -8.68
CA LEU A 357 -17.96 -38.54 -8.73
C LEU A 357 -19.20 -37.77 -8.28
N LEU A 358 -20.29 -38.46 -7.96
CA LEU A 358 -21.56 -37.84 -7.57
C LEU A 358 -21.45 -37.11 -6.24
N CYS A 359 -22.28 -36.10 -6.04
CA CYS A 359 -22.34 -35.30 -4.82
C CYS A 359 -22.83 -36.15 -3.65
N PRO A 360 -22.09 -36.24 -2.52
CA PRO A 360 -22.53 -36.99 -1.34
C PRO A 360 -23.82 -36.49 -0.69
N SER A 361 -24.30 -35.30 -1.08
CA SER A 361 -25.50 -34.68 -0.52
C SER A 361 -26.76 -34.99 -1.33
N CYS A 362 -26.70 -34.98 -2.67
CA CYS A 362 -27.86 -35.21 -3.55
C CYS A 362 -27.75 -36.47 -4.43
N ASP A 363 -26.57 -37.08 -4.52
CA ASP A 363 -26.26 -38.28 -5.31
C ASP A 363 -26.67 -38.22 -6.80
N THR A 364 -26.89 -37.01 -7.34
CA THR A 364 -27.43 -36.81 -8.69
C THR A 364 -26.41 -36.19 -9.64
N TRP A 365 -25.69 -35.17 -9.18
CA TRP A 365 -24.75 -34.39 -10.00
C TRP A 365 -23.32 -34.56 -9.53
N MET A 366 -22.35 -34.26 -10.39
CA MET A 366 -20.93 -34.30 -10.03
C MET A 366 -20.61 -33.34 -8.87
N GLU A 367 -19.84 -33.80 -7.89
CA GLU A 367 -19.41 -32.98 -6.77
C GLU A 367 -18.34 -31.96 -7.20
N THR A 368 -18.78 -30.78 -7.60
CA THR A 368 -17.92 -29.59 -7.74
C THR A 368 -18.09 -28.65 -6.53
N ALA A 369 -17.17 -27.71 -6.35
CA ALA A 369 -17.26 -26.75 -5.25
C ALA A 369 -18.53 -25.87 -5.32
N ASP A 370 -18.83 -25.31 -6.49
CA ASP A 370 -20.02 -24.47 -6.66
C ASP A 370 -21.31 -25.29 -6.57
N HIS A 371 -21.33 -26.52 -7.11
CA HIS A 371 -22.46 -27.42 -6.93
C HIS A 371 -22.69 -27.73 -5.45
N LEU A 372 -21.67 -28.21 -4.73
CA LEU A 372 -21.82 -28.57 -3.32
C LEU A 372 -22.28 -27.38 -2.47
N LEU A 373 -21.69 -26.20 -2.67
CA LEU A 373 -21.88 -25.04 -1.79
C LEU A 373 -23.07 -24.14 -2.17
N LEU A 374 -23.59 -24.25 -3.40
CA LEU A 374 -24.67 -23.38 -3.91
C LEU A 374 -25.77 -24.16 -4.64
N HIS A 375 -25.43 -24.99 -5.64
CA HIS A 375 -26.44 -25.51 -6.61
C HIS A 375 -27.04 -26.87 -6.26
N CYS A 376 -26.47 -27.61 -5.32
CA CYS A 376 -26.98 -28.89 -4.86
C CYS A 376 -28.37 -28.71 -4.26
N GLU A 377 -29.33 -29.57 -4.61
CA GLU A 377 -30.72 -29.45 -4.13
C GLU A 377 -30.82 -29.39 -2.60
N TYR A 378 -30.03 -30.21 -1.91
CA TYR A 378 -29.92 -30.20 -0.45
C TYR A 378 -29.46 -28.83 0.09
N THR A 379 -28.44 -28.25 -0.56
CA THR A 379 -27.85 -26.95 -0.17
C THR A 379 -28.77 -25.78 -0.55
N TRP A 380 -29.42 -25.86 -1.71
CA TRP A 380 -30.36 -24.88 -2.23
C TRP A 380 -31.51 -24.64 -1.25
N LYS A 381 -32.09 -25.73 -0.70
CA LYS A 381 -33.18 -25.65 0.29
C LYS A 381 -32.77 -24.81 1.52
N ILE A 382 -31.55 -25.01 2.01
CA ILE A 382 -31.03 -24.27 3.16
C ILE A 382 -30.87 -22.78 2.84
N TRP A 383 -30.28 -22.47 1.69
CA TRP A 383 -30.11 -21.07 1.29
C TRP A 383 -31.45 -20.37 1.10
N THR A 384 -32.40 -21.01 0.42
CA THR A 384 -33.74 -20.48 0.16
C THR A 384 -34.46 -20.18 1.46
N TRP A 385 -34.39 -21.10 2.42
CA TRP A 385 -34.95 -20.89 3.76
C TRP A 385 -34.40 -19.61 4.41
N PHE A 386 -33.08 -19.39 4.40
CA PHE A 386 -32.50 -18.16 4.95
C PHE A 386 -32.93 -16.90 4.18
N VAL A 387 -32.97 -16.96 2.85
CA VAL A 387 -33.35 -15.83 1.99
C VAL A 387 -34.80 -15.40 2.24
N GLU A 388 -35.70 -16.36 2.43
CA GLU A 388 -37.09 -16.12 2.84
C GLU A 388 -37.15 -15.44 4.21
N GLN A 389 -36.32 -15.84 5.17
CA GLN A 389 -36.24 -15.18 6.48
C GLN A 389 -35.80 -13.70 6.39
N PHE A 390 -35.00 -13.34 5.38
CA PHE A 390 -34.59 -11.95 5.12
C PHE A 390 -35.61 -11.15 4.29
N ASN A 391 -36.77 -11.76 3.97
CA ASN A 391 -37.76 -11.22 3.04
C ASN A 391 -37.10 -10.73 1.73
N CYS A 392 -36.19 -11.55 1.20
CA CYS A 392 -35.44 -11.27 -0.01
C CYS A 392 -35.88 -12.23 -1.11
N SER A 393 -35.87 -11.76 -2.35
CA SER A 393 -35.83 -12.64 -3.52
C SER A 393 -34.38 -12.74 -3.99
N TRP A 394 -33.92 -13.93 -4.36
CA TRP A 394 -32.57 -14.11 -4.88
C TRP A 394 -32.55 -15.04 -6.09
N ALA A 395 -31.68 -14.74 -7.05
CA ALA A 395 -31.25 -15.69 -8.06
C ALA A 395 -29.95 -16.31 -7.57
N VAL A 396 -29.84 -17.64 -7.64
CA VAL A 396 -28.64 -18.27 -7.10
C VAL A 396 -27.42 -17.95 -7.93
N PRO A 397 -26.35 -17.46 -7.29
CA PRO A 397 -25.16 -17.08 -7.99
C PRO A 397 -24.52 -18.27 -8.70
N SER A 398 -23.92 -17.99 -9.86
CA SER A 398 -23.19 -18.99 -10.65
C SER A 398 -21.96 -19.56 -9.94
N SER A 399 -21.41 -18.85 -8.96
CA SER A 399 -20.24 -19.29 -8.20
C SER A 399 -20.16 -18.63 -6.83
N LEU A 400 -19.31 -19.18 -5.95
CA LEU A 400 -19.00 -18.54 -4.66
C LEU A 400 -18.38 -17.15 -4.83
N ALA A 401 -17.64 -16.93 -5.91
CA ALA A 401 -17.08 -15.61 -6.24
C ALA A 401 -18.21 -14.62 -6.54
N SER A 402 -19.19 -15.02 -7.36
CA SER A 402 -20.39 -14.23 -7.67
C SER A 402 -21.16 -13.87 -6.40
N LEU A 403 -21.37 -14.84 -5.49
CA LEU A 403 -22.04 -14.60 -4.20
C LEU A 403 -21.37 -13.50 -3.39
N LEU A 404 -20.02 -13.51 -3.32
CA LEU A 404 -19.27 -12.49 -2.57
C LEU A 404 -19.26 -11.13 -3.24
N THR A 405 -19.59 -11.04 -4.54
CA THR A 405 -19.64 -9.79 -5.30
C THR A 405 -21.03 -9.17 -5.39
N MET A 406 -22.08 -9.92 -5.08
CA MET A 406 -23.46 -9.43 -5.11
C MET A 406 -23.64 -8.24 -4.15
N SER A 407 -24.38 -7.24 -4.61
CA SER A 407 -24.82 -6.13 -3.76
C SER A 407 -25.79 -6.65 -2.70
N PRO A 408 -25.62 -6.27 -1.43
CA PRO A 408 -26.58 -6.66 -0.41
C PRO A 408 -27.93 -5.96 -0.65
N PRO A 409 -29.06 -6.55 -0.20
CA PRO A 409 -30.37 -5.92 -0.29
C PRO A 409 -30.42 -4.60 0.49
N SER A 410 -31.00 -3.56 -0.11
CA SER A 410 -31.01 -2.18 0.43
C SER A 410 -31.93 -1.99 1.64
N HIS A 411 -32.93 -2.86 1.81
CA HIS A 411 -33.90 -2.78 2.91
C HIS A 411 -33.40 -3.40 4.23
N LEU A 412 -32.29 -4.13 4.21
CA LEU A 412 -31.73 -4.74 5.42
C LEU A 412 -31.14 -3.66 6.34
N SER A 413 -31.39 -3.81 7.64
CA SER A 413 -30.76 -2.98 8.66
C SER A 413 -29.25 -3.24 8.74
N THR A 414 -28.52 -2.39 9.46
CA THR A 414 -27.09 -2.62 9.75
C THR A 414 -26.86 -4.01 10.36
N THR A 415 -27.73 -4.44 11.28
CA THR A 415 -27.66 -5.78 11.90
C THR A 415 -27.97 -6.87 10.87
N GLY A 416 -28.99 -6.69 10.03
CA GLY A 416 -29.32 -7.62 8.94
C GLY A 416 -28.16 -7.82 7.96
N LEU A 417 -27.45 -6.74 7.60
CA LEU A 417 -26.25 -6.80 6.76
C LEU A 417 -25.10 -7.58 7.42
N LEU A 418 -24.94 -7.46 8.75
CA LEU A 418 -23.94 -8.24 9.49
C LEU A 418 -24.31 -9.73 9.53
N MET A 419 -25.58 -10.06 9.76
CA MET A 419 -26.09 -11.43 9.71
C MET A 419 -25.86 -12.06 8.34
N LEU A 420 -26.17 -11.34 7.25
CA LEU A 420 -25.94 -11.81 5.89
C LEU A 420 -24.45 -12.08 5.62
N ARG A 421 -23.55 -11.19 6.07
CA ARG A 421 -22.08 -11.38 5.95
C ARG A 421 -21.59 -12.62 6.70
N CYS A 422 -22.13 -12.90 7.89
CA CYS A 422 -21.84 -14.12 8.63
C CYS A 422 -22.36 -15.35 7.88
N LEU A 423 -23.61 -15.30 7.41
CA LEU A 423 -24.24 -16.41 6.70
C LEU A 423 -23.44 -16.84 5.46
N ILE A 424 -22.98 -15.88 4.66
CA ILE A 424 -22.14 -16.12 3.46
C ILE A 424 -20.85 -16.89 3.80
N ALA A 425 -20.35 -16.80 5.03
CA ALA A 425 -19.18 -17.53 5.48
C ALA A 425 -19.53 -18.88 6.15
N PHE A 426 -20.49 -18.88 7.08
CA PHE A 426 -20.80 -20.03 7.91
C PHE A 426 -21.58 -21.12 7.19
N LEU A 427 -22.48 -20.77 6.27
CA LEU A 427 -23.29 -21.76 5.56
C LEU A 427 -22.43 -22.67 4.68
N PRO A 428 -21.55 -22.15 3.77
CA PRO A 428 -20.63 -23.01 3.02
C PRO A 428 -19.72 -23.87 3.92
N TRP A 429 -19.30 -23.35 5.07
CA TRP A 429 -18.49 -24.09 6.03
C TRP A 429 -19.27 -25.23 6.71
N ALA A 430 -20.52 -24.99 7.08
CA ALA A 430 -21.39 -26.01 7.68
C ALA A 430 -21.70 -27.12 6.68
N ILE A 431 -22.01 -26.78 5.43
CA ILE A 431 -22.23 -27.73 4.32
C ILE A 431 -20.98 -28.60 4.11
N TRP A 432 -19.80 -27.99 4.08
CA TRP A 432 -18.54 -28.75 3.99
C TRP A 432 -18.34 -29.70 5.16
N GLY A 433 -18.65 -29.26 6.38
CA GLY A 433 -18.61 -30.09 7.58
C GLY A 433 -19.56 -31.27 7.51
N GLU A 434 -20.80 -31.03 7.09
CA GLU A 434 -21.83 -32.06 6.90
C GLU A 434 -21.44 -33.08 5.83
N ARG A 435 -20.97 -32.62 4.68
CA ARG A 435 -20.42 -33.48 3.61
C ARG A 435 -19.31 -34.39 4.13
N ASN A 436 -18.40 -33.89 4.97
CA ASN A 436 -17.34 -34.71 5.53
C ASN A 436 -17.86 -35.76 6.52
N LYS A 437 -18.89 -35.44 7.32
CA LYS A 437 -19.53 -36.43 8.20
C LYS A 437 -20.21 -37.54 7.41
N ARG A 438 -20.88 -37.20 6.30
CA ARG A 438 -21.52 -38.18 5.40
C ARG A 438 -20.51 -39.17 4.83
N ILE A 439 -19.35 -38.69 4.38
CA ILE A 439 -18.32 -39.56 3.80
C ILE A 439 -17.55 -40.35 4.85
N PHE A 440 -17.06 -39.70 5.92
CA PHE A 440 -16.08 -40.31 6.81
C PHE A 440 -16.67 -40.90 8.08
N GLN A 441 -17.92 -40.56 8.43
CA GLN A 441 -18.58 -41.01 9.65
C GLN A 441 -19.93 -41.68 9.37
N THR A 442 -20.33 -41.79 8.09
CA THR A 442 -21.63 -42.32 7.65
C THR A 442 -22.81 -41.74 8.42
N LYS A 443 -22.71 -40.45 8.80
CA LYS A 443 -23.76 -39.68 9.48
C LYS A 443 -24.31 -38.63 8.52
N SER A 444 -25.63 -38.53 8.42
CA SER A 444 -26.31 -37.53 7.59
C SER A 444 -27.40 -36.83 8.39
N LYS A 445 -27.43 -35.50 8.30
CA LYS A 445 -28.50 -34.66 8.85
C LYS A 445 -29.49 -34.25 7.77
N GLN A 446 -30.74 -34.01 8.17
CA GLN A 446 -31.69 -33.31 7.30
C GLN A 446 -31.28 -31.84 7.13
N TRP A 447 -31.75 -31.21 6.07
CA TRP A 447 -31.29 -29.85 5.71
C TRP A 447 -31.73 -28.82 6.76
N GLU A 448 -32.89 -29.02 7.38
CA GLU A 448 -33.44 -28.22 8.46
C GLU A 448 -32.50 -28.19 9.67
N GLU A 449 -31.95 -29.34 10.07
CA GLU A 449 -31.02 -29.40 11.21
C GLU A 449 -29.74 -28.61 10.95
N VAL A 450 -29.24 -28.63 9.72
CA VAL A 450 -28.06 -27.84 9.32
C VAL A 450 -28.40 -26.36 9.30
N ALA A 451 -29.57 -25.98 8.79
CA ALA A 451 -30.06 -24.61 8.78
C ALA A 451 -30.14 -24.03 10.20
N HIS A 452 -30.79 -24.73 11.14
CA HIS A 452 -30.88 -24.31 12.54
C HIS A 452 -29.49 -24.23 13.20
N SER A 453 -28.59 -25.18 12.91
CA SER A 453 -27.21 -25.12 13.42
C SER A 453 -26.47 -23.87 12.94
N VAL A 454 -26.59 -23.52 11.66
CA VAL A 454 -25.99 -22.30 11.08
C VAL A 454 -26.60 -21.05 11.71
N GLN A 455 -27.92 -21.05 11.90
CA GLN A 455 -28.64 -19.97 12.56
C GLN A 455 -28.06 -19.70 13.96
N THR A 456 -27.93 -20.74 14.79
CA THR A 456 -27.33 -20.63 16.12
C THR A 456 -25.90 -20.12 16.06
N PHE A 457 -25.07 -20.61 15.12
CA PHE A 457 -23.69 -20.15 14.99
C PHE A 457 -23.58 -18.67 14.61
N VAL A 458 -24.42 -18.17 13.72
CA VAL A 458 -24.41 -16.75 13.31
C VAL A 458 -24.79 -15.86 14.49
N ILE A 459 -25.86 -16.20 15.23
CA ILE A 459 -26.29 -15.44 16.42
C ILE A 459 -25.15 -15.42 17.45
N GLN A 460 -24.67 -16.61 17.86
CA GLN A 460 -23.63 -16.73 18.88
C GLN A 460 -22.36 -15.97 18.48
N TRP A 461 -21.97 -16.04 17.20
CA TRP A 461 -20.80 -15.31 16.72
C TRP A 461 -20.99 -13.79 16.82
N LEU A 462 -22.16 -13.27 16.42
CA LEU A 462 -22.44 -11.83 16.52
C LEU A 462 -22.47 -11.33 17.97
N VAL A 463 -23.04 -12.11 18.89
CA VAL A 463 -23.03 -11.82 20.34
C VAL A 463 -21.59 -11.77 20.87
N VAL A 464 -20.78 -12.79 20.57
CA VAL A 464 -19.36 -12.83 20.99
C VAL A 464 -18.53 -11.67 20.40
N GLN A 465 -18.90 -11.17 19.23
CA GLN A 465 -18.25 -9.99 18.62
C GLN A 465 -18.77 -8.65 19.16
N GLY A 466 -19.72 -8.66 20.10
CA GLY A 466 -20.39 -7.44 20.61
C GLY A 466 -21.17 -6.69 19.54
N LYS A 467 -21.61 -7.39 18.48
CA LYS A 467 -22.35 -6.83 17.34
C LYS A 467 -23.86 -7.05 17.43
N LEU A 468 -24.30 -7.85 18.40
CA LEU A 468 -25.71 -8.11 18.72
C LEU A 468 -25.82 -8.18 20.25
N LYS A 469 -26.82 -7.51 20.83
CA LYS A 469 -27.06 -7.54 22.28
C LYS A 469 -27.90 -8.76 22.65
N ASP A 470 -27.73 -9.27 23.88
CA ASP A 470 -28.53 -10.41 24.38
C ASP A 470 -30.05 -10.12 24.35
N SER A 471 -30.45 -8.87 24.57
CA SER A 471 -31.86 -8.44 24.47
C SER A 471 -32.42 -8.49 23.04
N GLU A 472 -31.57 -8.42 22.01
CA GLU A 472 -31.96 -8.54 20.60
C GLU A 472 -32.08 -10.00 20.16
N VAL A 473 -31.40 -10.92 20.86
CA VAL A 473 -31.47 -12.37 20.65
C VAL A 473 -32.82 -12.95 21.06
N ALA A 474 -33.49 -12.35 22.04
CA ALA A 474 -34.81 -12.77 22.54
C ALA A 474 -35.95 -12.55 21.53
N ARG A 475 -35.70 -11.96 20.36
CA ARG A 475 -36.71 -11.78 19.32
C ARG A 475 -36.98 -13.10 18.59
N PRO A 476 -38.25 -13.50 18.40
CA PRO A 476 -38.60 -14.85 17.96
C PRO A 476 -38.29 -15.16 16.48
N ALA A 477 -38.00 -14.16 15.63
CA ALA A 477 -37.76 -14.41 14.20
C ALA A 477 -36.55 -13.62 13.65
N TRP A 478 -35.69 -14.30 12.89
CA TRP A 478 -34.51 -13.73 12.23
C TRP A 478 -34.85 -12.53 11.33
N GLY A 479 -35.99 -12.57 10.64
CA GLY A 479 -36.48 -11.45 9.83
C GLY A 479 -36.77 -10.18 10.63
N VAL A 480 -37.18 -10.31 11.89
CA VAL A 480 -37.44 -9.17 12.78
C VAL A 480 -36.14 -8.53 13.26
N ILE A 481 -35.08 -9.33 13.47
CA ILE A 481 -33.75 -8.80 13.80
C ILE A 481 -33.15 -8.08 12.59
N ALA A 482 -33.31 -8.67 11.39
CA ALA A 482 -32.72 -8.16 10.16
C ALA A 482 -33.38 -6.88 9.61
N SER A 483 -34.63 -6.61 9.98
CA SER A 483 -35.41 -5.43 9.54
C SER A 483 -35.50 -4.32 10.59
N ALA A 484 -35.00 -4.56 11.81
CA ALA A 484 -35.07 -3.59 12.90
C ALA A 484 -34.27 -2.32 12.58
N ARG A 485 -34.94 -1.17 12.47
CA ARG A 485 -34.28 0.13 12.30
C ARG A 485 -33.55 0.53 13.58
N SER A 486 -32.25 0.76 13.47
CA SER A 486 -31.48 1.47 14.49
C SER A 486 -31.93 2.93 14.48
N PHE A 487 -32.48 3.43 15.59
CA PHE A 487 -32.79 4.85 15.74
C PHE A 487 -31.46 5.59 16.00
N CYS A 488 -30.95 6.34 15.02
CA CYS A 488 -29.89 7.33 15.22
C CYS A 488 -30.54 8.72 15.22
N PRO A 489 -30.35 9.57 16.24
CA PRO A 489 -30.80 10.96 16.18
C PRO A 489 -30.01 11.70 15.10
N PRO A 490 -30.63 12.60 14.32
CA PRO A 490 -29.89 13.53 13.48
C PRO A 490 -29.08 14.47 14.38
N SER A 491 -27.76 14.53 14.15
CA SER A 491 -26.88 15.51 14.76
C SER A 491 -27.22 16.91 14.26
N THR A 492 -27.41 17.87 15.16
CA THR A 492 -27.61 19.29 14.86
C THR A 492 -26.46 19.83 13.99
N PRO A 493 -26.73 20.59 12.92
CA PRO A 493 -25.67 21.20 12.11
C PRO A 493 -24.87 22.19 12.97
N ALA A 494 -23.54 22.14 12.88
CA ALA A 494 -22.69 23.17 13.47
C ALA A 494 -22.90 24.49 12.72
N ALA A 495 -23.14 25.59 13.45
CA ALA A 495 -23.31 26.92 12.90
C ALA A 495 -21.96 27.54 12.49
N TRP A 496 -21.94 28.30 11.40
CA TRP A 496 -20.77 29.09 10.99
C TRP A 496 -20.53 30.25 11.97
N ILE A 497 -19.26 30.60 12.21
CA ILE A 497 -18.83 31.62 13.18
C ILE A 497 -17.90 32.63 12.47
N PRO A 498 -18.11 33.95 12.64
CA PRO A 498 -17.24 35.00 12.08
C PRO A 498 -15.89 35.06 12.82
N PRO A 499 -14.82 35.57 12.16
CA PRO A 499 -13.51 35.71 12.78
C PRO A 499 -13.46 36.80 13.87
N PRO A 500 -12.45 36.76 14.76
CA PRO A 500 -12.19 37.84 15.71
C PRO A 500 -11.97 39.20 15.02
N ALA A 501 -12.23 40.29 15.75
CA ALA A 501 -12.03 41.65 15.26
C ALA A 501 -10.61 41.87 14.72
N GLY A 502 -10.51 42.50 13.55
CA GLY A 502 -9.22 42.77 12.88
C GLY A 502 -8.60 41.58 12.15
N THR A 503 -9.27 40.42 12.12
CA THR A 503 -8.82 39.21 11.40
C THR A 503 -9.70 38.96 10.19
N ILE A 504 -9.10 38.55 9.08
CA ILE A 504 -9.83 38.07 7.90
C ILE A 504 -9.92 36.56 7.99
N LYS A 505 -11.10 35.99 7.68
CA LYS A 505 -11.28 34.54 7.58
C LYS A 505 -11.41 34.12 6.13
N VAL A 506 -10.76 33.04 5.73
CA VAL A 506 -11.01 32.37 4.45
C VAL A 506 -11.57 30.98 4.70
N ASP A 507 -12.76 30.75 4.15
CA ASP A 507 -13.34 29.42 3.99
C ASP A 507 -13.00 28.92 2.58
N PHE A 508 -12.26 27.83 2.47
CA PHE A 508 -11.92 27.22 1.18
C PHE A 508 -12.49 25.81 1.09
N ASP A 509 -12.77 25.38 -0.14
CA ASP A 509 -13.15 24.01 -0.47
C ASP A 509 -12.66 23.65 -1.87
N SER A 510 -12.70 22.36 -2.19
CA SER A 510 -12.34 21.83 -3.50
C SER A 510 -13.21 20.64 -3.88
N SER A 511 -13.56 20.55 -5.16
CA SER A 511 -14.41 19.49 -5.69
C SER A 511 -13.68 18.74 -6.80
N SER A 512 -13.90 17.44 -6.89
CA SER A 512 -13.44 16.62 -8.01
C SER A 512 -14.55 15.66 -8.46
N LEU A 513 -14.90 15.71 -9.74
CA LEU A 513 -15.89 14.85 -10.40
C LEU A 513 -15.26 13.52 -10.84
N GLY A 514 -14.58 12.84 -9.92
CA GLY A 514 -13.90 11.57 -10.17
C GLY A 514 -12.74 11.33 -9.22
N ASN A 515 -12.02 10.22 -9.40
CA ASN A 515 -10.78 9.94 -8.68
C ASN A 515 -9.82 9.17 -9.59
N PRO A 516 -9.17 9.85 -10.56
CA PRO A 516 -9.19 11.30 -10.83
C PRO A 516 -10.36 11.76 -11.72
N GLY A 517 -10.66 13.06 -11.73
CA GLY A 517 -11.69 13.66 -12.59
C GLY A 517 -11.56 15.20 -12.66
N PRO A 518 -12.39 15.90 -13.45
CA PRO A 518 -12.42 17.36 -13.49
C PRO A 518 -12.59 17.95 -12.09
N ALA A 519 -11.71 18.87 -11.71
CA ALA A 519 -11.60 19.42 -10.37
C ALA A 519 -11.59 20.95 -10.38
N GLY A 520 -12.16 21.53 -9.33
CA GLY A 520 -12.30 22.96 -9.13
C GLY A 520 -12.06 23.35 -7.68
N TYR A 521 -11.61 24.57 -7.47
CA TYR A 521 -11.43 25.18 -6.15
C TYR A 521 -12.40 26.33 -5.98
N GLY A 522 -12.75 26.64 -4.73
CA GLY A 522 -13.57 27.80 -4.41
C GLY A 522 -13.36 28.25 -2.97
N GLY A 523 -13.67 29.51 -2.70
CA GLY A 523 -13.61 30.00 -1.34
C GLY A 523 -14.09 31.43 -1.18
N VAL A 524 -14.22 31.83 0.07
CA VAL A 524 -14.82 33.10 0.48
C VAL A 524 -14.00 33.72 1.60
N PHE A 525 -13.70 35.02 1.45
CA PHE A 525 -13.06 35.84 2.45
C PHE A 525 -14.11 36.66 3.20
N TRP A 526 -14.01 36.67 4.52
CA TRP A 526 -14.96 37.31 5.44
C TRP A 526 -14.25 38.33 6.34
N ASN A 527 -14.96 39.40 6.69
CA ASN A 527 -14.56 40.30 7.78
C ASN A 527 -15.11 39.80 9.15
N SER A 528 -14.76 40.51 10.22
CA SER A 528 -15.25 40.20 11.58
C SER A 528 -16.74 40.50 11.81
N GLU A 529 -17.38 41.24 10.91
CA GLU A 529 -18.82 41.55 10.96
C GLU A 529 -19.68 40.47 10.29
N GLY A 530 -19.04 39.53 9.58
CA GLY A 530 -19.71 38.45 8.85
C GLY A 530 -20.01 38.78 7.39
N ASP A 531 -19.49 39.89 6.87
CA ASP A 531 -19.63 40.27 5.47
C ASP A 531 -18.59 39.59 4.59
N ILE A 532 -19.01 39.27 3.37
CA ILE A 532 -18.13 38.74 2.32
C ILE A 532 -17.33 39.89 1.74
N LEU A 533 -16.01 39.84 1.90
CA LEU A 533 -15.07 40.76 1.25
C LEU A 533 -14.86 40.36 -0.22
N MET A 534 -14.69 39.06 -0.45
CA MET A 534 -14.39 38.50 -1.76
C MET A 534 -14.76 37.02 -1.81
N SER A 535 -15.24 36.55 -2.96
CA SER A 535 -15.35 35.13 -3.28
C SER A 535 -14.63 34.80 -4.57
N TYR A 536 -14.16 33.56 -4.69
CA TYR A 536 -13.44 33.09 -5.86
C TYR A 536 -13.83 31.65 -6.18
N ALA A 537 -13.75 31.33 -7.47
CA ALA A 537 -13.93 29.97 -7.99
C ALA A 537 -13.04 29.80 -9.23
N GLY A 538 -12.48 28.61 -9.43
CA GLY A 538 -11.67 28.36 -10.63
C GLY A 538 -11.39 26.89 -10.90
N PRO A 539 -10.97 26.57 -12.13
CA PRO A 539 -10.61 25.20 -12.49
C PRO A 539 -9.21 24.85 -11.96
N ILE A 540 -9.04 23.61 -11.51
CA ILE A 540 -7.74 23.01 -11.18
C ILE A 540 -7.25 22.17 -12.38
N GLY A 541 -8.15 21.48 -13.06
CA GLY A 541 -7.83 20.52 -14.12
C GLY A 541 -8.34 19.12 -13.78
N ILE A 542 -7.61 18.06 -14.16
CA ILE A 542 -7.99 16.68 -13.83
C ILE A 542 -7.18 16.22 -12.63
N GLU A 543 -7.82 16.10 -11.46
CA GLU A 543 -7.17 15.76 -10.20
C GLU A 543 -8.00 14.79 -9.36
N ASP A 544 -7.34 14.08 -8.44
CA ASP A 544 -8.05 13.37 -7.37
C ASP A 544 -8.52 14.30 -6.26
N SER A 545 -9.51 13.87 -5.49
CA SER A 545 -10.06 14.65 -4.38
C SER A 545 -8.98 15.14 -3.40
N THR A 546 -7.95 14.36 -3.07
CA THR A 546 -6.91 14.83 -2.14
C THR A 546 -6.01 15.87 -2.78
N SER A 547 -5.64 15.72 -4.05
CA SER A 547 -4.91 16.74 -4.80
C SER A 547 -5.69 18.04 -4.91
N ALA A 548 -7.00 17.96 -5.18
CA ALA A 548 -7.87 19.13 -5.30
C ALA A 548 -7.85 19.95 -4.00
N GLU A 549 -8.05 19.30 -2.86
CA GLU A 549 -8.04 19.92 -1.52
C GLU A 549 -6.72 20.65 -1.21
N VAL A 550 -5.59 20.05 -1.57
CA VAL A 550 -4.26 20.68 -1.40
C VAL A 550 -4.12 21.93 -2.27
N HIS A 551 -4.62 21.89 -3.51
CA HIS A 551 -4.64 23.06 -4.39
C HIS A 551 -5.61 24.13 -3.90
N GLY A 552 -6.75 23.75 -3.30
CA GLY A 552 -7.69 24.68 -2.69
C GLY A 552 -7.02 25.61 -1.68
N VAL A 553 -6.21 25.06 -0.78
CA VAL A 553 -5.38 25.85 0.15
C VAL A 553 -4.42 26.77 -0.60
N LEU A 554 -3.67 26.25 -1.57
CA LEU A 554 -2.69 27.04 -2.29
C LEU A 554 -3.33 28.26 -2.99
N HIS A 555 -4.47 28.05 -3.64
CA HIS A 555 -5.22 29.12 -4.30
C HIS A 555 -5.77 30.14 -3.31
N ALA A 556 -6.28 29.71 -2.14
CA ALA A 556 -6.70 30.61 -1.08
C ALA A 556 -5.57 31.57 -0.67
N LEU A 557 -4.36 31.04 -0.44
CA LEU A 557 -3.20 31.83 -0.04
C LEU A 557 -2.70 32.76 -1.15
N ARG A 558 -2.68 32.30 -2.41
CA ARG A 558 -2.32 33.14 -3.57
C ARG A 558 -3.31 34.29 -3.77
N HIS A 559 -4.61 34.07 -3.52
CA HIS A 559 -5.61 35.13 -3.57
C HIS A 559 -5.41 36.16 -2.45
N PHE A 560 -4.92 35.74 -1.29
CA PHE A 560 -4.66 36.58 -0.13
C PHE A 560 -3.40 37.45 -0.26
N GLN A 561 -2.25 36.87 -0.67
CA GLN A 561 -0.89 37.46 -0.61
C GLN A 561 -0.75 38.87 -1.21
N ASN A 562 -1.61 39.24 -2.16
CA ASN A 562 -1.56 40.53 -2.87
C ASN A 562 -2.79 41.42 -2.65
N ARG A 563 -3.70 41.04 -1.74
CA ARG A 563 -4.99 41.75 -1.54
C ARG A 563 -5.23 42.21 -0.12
N PHE A 564 -4.64 41.53 0.86
CA PHE A 564 -4.90 41.80 2.27
C PHE A 564 -3.60 41.77 3.07
N SER A 565 -3.58 42.53 4.17
CA SER A 565 -2.45 42.63 5.10
C SER A 565 -2.80 42.25 6.54
N SER A 566 -4.07 41.98 6.83
CA SER A 566 -4.56 41.59 8.16
C SER A 566 -4.17 40.15 8.52
N PRO A 567 -4.17 39.74 9.80
CA PRO A 567 -4.07 38.33 10.16
C PRO A 567 -5.12 37.47 9.46
N LEU A 568 -4.77 36.24 9.07
CA LEU A 568 -5.62 35.33 8.30
C LEU A 568 -5.99 34.07 9.08
N LEU A 569 -7.29 33.85 9.29
CA LEU A 569 -7.83 32.59 9.79
C LEU A 569 -8.25 31.71 8.59
N ILE A 570 -7.67 30.52 8.48
CA ILE A 570 -7.87 29.62 7.33
C ILE A 570 -8.69 28.41 7.76
N GLU A 571 -9.86 28.24 7.14
CA GLU A 571 -10.81 27.16 7.42
C GLU A 571 -11.06 26.28 6.18
N GLY A 572 -11.03 24.97 6.41
CA GLY A 572 -11.43 23.96 5.43
C GLY A 572 -11.99 22.73 6.12
N ASP A 573 -12.64 21.85 5.37
CA ASP A 573 -13.31 20.65 5.88
C ASP A 573 -12.40 19.39 5.87
N SER A 574 -11.27 19.46 5.16
CA SER A 574 -10.29 18.38 5.04
C SER A 574 -9.34 18.35 6.23
N SER A 575 -9.68 17.52 7.23
CA SER A 575 -8.85 17.33 8.44
C SER A 575 -7.41 16.91 8.14
N ASN A 576 -7.18 16.14 7.08
CA ASN A 576 -5.84 15.74 6.65
C ASN A 576 -5.03 16.96 6.18
N VAL A 577 -5.59 17.77 5.28
CA VAL A 577 -4.88 18.94 4.72
C VAL A 577 -4.58 19.96 5.81
N ILE A 578 -5.55 20.24 6.68
CA ILE A 578 -5.34 21.11 7.86
C ILE A 578 -4.24 20.55 8.77
N SER A 579 -4.19 19.24 9.01
CA SER A 579 -3.12 18.63 9.81
C SER A 579 -1.74 18.75 9.17
N TRP A 580 -1.66 18.68 7.83
CA TRP A 580 -0.41 18.87 7.08
C TRP A 580 0.06 20.32 7.13
N CYS A 581 -0.86 21.28 6.96
CA CYS A 581 -0.55 22.71 7.08
C CYS A 581 -0.08 23.08 8.50
N LYS A 582 -0.69 22.50 9.53
CA LYS A 582 -0.26 22.65 10.94
C LYS A 582 1.04 21.92 11.27
N GLN A 583 1.60 21.13 10.34
CA GLN A 583 2.77 20.27 10.54
C GLN A 583 2.60 19.25 11.69
N THR A 584 1.37 18.90 12.06
CA THR A 584 1.10 17.83 13.04
C THR A 584 1.26 16.44 12.43
N SER A 585 1.17 16.35 11.10
CA SER A 585 1.54 15.17 10.32
C SER A 585 2.24 15.56 9.01
N ALA A 586 3.07 14.67 8.47
CA ALA A 586 3.78 14.93 7.23
C ALA A 586 2.87 14.71 6.00
N PRO A 587 2.82 15.66 5.03
CA PRO A 587 2.07 15.47 3.81
C PRO A 587 2.70 14.37 2.94
N PRO A 588 1.92 13.74 2.05
CA PRO A 588 2.47 12.88 1.02
C PRO A 588 3.56 13.60 0.20
N TRP A 589 4.68 12.93 -0.09
CA TRP A 589 5.83 13.54 -0.78
C TRP A 589 5.47 14.12 -2.16
N ARG A 590 4.41 13.60 -2.80
CA ARG A 590 3.90 14.13 -4.09
C ARG A 590 3.47 15.60 -4.00
N PHE A 591 3.10 16.06 -2.81
CA PHE A 591 2.70 17.45 -2.54
C PHE A 591 3.83 18.29 -1.94
N LEU A 592 5.05 17.76 -1.84
CA LEU A 592 6.16 18.40 -1.13
C LEU A 592 6.39 19.84 -1.62
N TYR A 593 6.42 20.06 -2.94
CA TYR A 593 6.67 21.40 -3.50
C TYR A 593 5.51 22.36 -3.26
N ILE A 594 4.26 21.88 -3.35
CA ILE A 594 3.09 22.69 -3.00
C ILE A 594 3.15 23.11 -1.53
N PHE A 595 3.51 22.21 -0.63
CA PHE A 595 3.66 22.53 0.79
C PHE A 595 4.85 23.44 1.10
N ARG A 596 5.92 23.39 0.30
CA ARG A 596 7.02 24.38 0.38
C ARG A 596 6.53 25.77 -0.02
N GLU A 597 5.75 25.87 -1.09
CA GLU A 597 5.14 27.13 -1.50
C GLU A 597 4.14 27.64 -0.44
N ILE A 598 3.25 26.79 0.08
CA ILE A 598 2.34 27.14 1.18
C ILE A 598 3.12 27.66 2.40
N SER A 599 4.21 27.00 2.77
CA SER A 599 5.07 27.42 3.90
C SER A 599 5.73 28.78 3.62
N PHE A 600 6.16 29.02 2.39
CA PHE A 600 6.71 30.32 1.98
C PHE A 600 5.64 31.42 2.03
N LEU A 601 4.46 31.18 1.43
CA LEU A 601 3.34 32.13 1.43
C LEU A 601 2.93 32.52 2.86
N THR A 602 2.70 31.52 3.71
CA THR A 602 2.27 31.74 5.10
C THR A 602 3.32 32.36 6.01
N SER A 603 4.62 32.31 5.64
CA SER A 603 5.67 33.02 6.38
C SER A 603 5.58 34.54 6.28
N THR A 604 4.80 35.06 5.33
CA THR A 604 4.69 36.50 5.06
C THR A 604 3.60 37.20 5.89
N PHE A 605 2.75 36.45 6.61
CA PHE A 605 1.66 37.01 7.41
C PHE A 605 1.30 36.14 8.63
N VAL A 606 0.68 36.75 9.64
CA VAL A 606 0.15 36.04 10.81
C VAL A 606 -1.06 35.21 10.39
N HIS A 607 -1.11 33.94 10.79
CA HIS A 607 -2.19 33.04 10.37
C HIS A 607 -2.53 31.97 11.42
N GLU A 608 -3.77 31.46 11.34
CA GLU A 608 -4.25 30.32 12.13
C GLU A 608 -5.02 29.32 11.25
N TRP A 609 -4.95 28.04 11.59
CA TRP A 609 -5.56 26.94 10.82
C TRP A 609 -6.69 26.28 11.61
N HIS A 610 -7.86 26.12 10.99
CA HIS A 610 -9.04 25.51 11.61
C HIS A 610 -9.68 24.46 10.70
N CYS A 611 -10.22 23.41 11.31
CA CYS A 611 -10.99 22.39 10.59
C CYS A 611 -12.47 22.63 10.92
N THR A 612 -13.29 22.79 9.89
CA THR A 612 -14.72 23.07 10.03
C THR A 612 -15.57 21.92 9.51
N PRO A 613 -16.75 21.62 10.10
CA PRO A 613 -17.65 20.62 9.53
C PRO A 613 -18.16 21.05 8.16
N ARG A 614 -18.36 20.09 7.23
CA ARG A 614 -18.93 20.35 5.90
C ARG A 614 -20.22 21.17 5.89
N SER A 615 -21.07 20.99 6.90
CA SER A 615 -22.31 21.75 7.03
C SER A 615 -22.09 23.26 7.19
N ALA A 616 -20.95 23.66 7.77
CA ALA A 616 -20.57 25.05 7.98
C ALA A 616 -19.74 25.63 6.82
N ASN A 617 -19.31 24.81 5.85
CA ASN A 617 -18.49 25.21 4.69
C ASN A 617 -19.27 25.21 3.36
N SER A 618 -20.59 25.29 3.40
CA SER A 618 -21.47 25.05 2.24
C SER A 618 -21.29 26.06 1.10
N LEU A 619 -20.91 27.29 1.41
CA LEU A 619 -20.70 28.33 0.40
C LEU A 619 -19.41 28.07 -0.40
N ALA A 620 -18.33 27.68 0.27
CA ALA A 620 -17.09 27.28 -0.39
C ALA A 620 -17.27 25.99 -1.20
N ASP A 621 -18.01 24.99 -0.70
CA ASP A 621 -18.38 23.76 -1.43
C ASP A 621 -19.12 24.08 -2.74
N SER A 622 -20.09 25.01 -2.69
CA SER A 622 -20.82 25.43 -3.89
C SER A 622 -19.92 26.11 -4.92
N LEU A 623 -19.00 26.98 -4.47
CA LEU A 623 -18.04 27.65 -5.36
C LEU A 623 -17.02 26.67 -5.94
N ALA A 624 -16.59 25.69 -5.16
CA ALA A 624 -15.69 24.64 -5.64
C ALA A 624 -16.34 23.78 -6.73
N LYS A 625 -17.63 23.45 -6.58
CA LYS A 625 -18.43 22.77 -7.61
C LYS A 625 -18.60 23.64 -8.86
N GLU A 626 -18.89 24.94 -8.71
CA GLU A 626 -18.91 25.89 -9.83
C GLU A 626 -17.56 25.87 -10.57
N GLY A 627 -16.44 25.91 -9.82
CA GLY A 627 -15.07 25.85 -10.35
C GLY A 627 -14.79 24.65 -11.27
N THR A 628 -15.44 23.50 -11.05
CA THR A 628 -15.27 22.31 -11.91
C THR A 628 -15.77 22.53 -13.35
N GLN A 629 -16.63 23.53 -13.57
CA GLN A 629 -17.27 23.82 -14.86
C GLN A 629 -16.67 25.03 -15.56
N LEU A 630 -15.80 25.79 -14.88
CA LEU A 630 -15.21 27.01 -15.41
C LEU A 630 -14.02 26.73 -16.32
N SER A 631 -13.83 27.55 -17.35
CA SER A 631 -12.63 27.52 -18.21
C SER A 631 -11.52 28.45 -17.72
N ALA A 632 -11.84 29.39 -16.82
CA ALA A 632 -10.93 30.38 -16.25
C ALA A 632 -11.37 30.76 -14.82
N PRO A 633 -10.45 31.21 -13.95
CA PRO A 633 -10.78 31.61 -12.60
C PRO A 633 -11.61 32.90 -12.57
N ILE A 634 -12.59 32.95 -11.67
CA ILE A 634 -13.48 34.08 -11.42
C ILE A 634 -13.23 34.58 -10.00
N VAL A 635 -13.17 35.91 -9.85
CA VAL A 635 -13.10 36.59 -8.56
C VAL A 635 -14.24 37.61 -8.49
N ARG A 636 -15.06 37.51 -7.45
CA ARG A 636 -16.17 38.44 -7.17
C ARG A 636 -15.79 39.22 -5.91
N VAL A 637 -15.63 40.54 -6.04
CA VAL A 637 -15.29 41.43 -4.92
C VAL A 637 -16.53 42.23 -4.56
N SER A 638 -16.86 42.32 -3.27
CA SER A 638 -17.92 43.23 -2.83
C SER A 638 -17.44 44.67 -3.03
N PRO A 639 -18.28 45.59 -3.54
CA PRO A 639 -17.87 46.99 -3.72
C PRO A 639 -17.40 47.58 -2.40
N PRO A 640 -16.39 48.47 -2.38
CA PRO A 640 -15.94 49.07 -1.14
C PRO A 640 -17.11 49.86 -0.54
N PHE A 641 -17.39 49.64 0.75
CA PHE A 641 -18.10 50.64 1.54
C PHE A 641 -17.25 51.91 1.49
N VAL A 642 -17.66 52.84 0.63
CA VAL A 642 -17.31 54.24 0.78
C VAL A 642 -17.98 54.66 2.08
N ASN A 643 -17.20 55.17 3.03
CA ASN A 643 -17.72 55.80 4.24
C ASN A 643 -18.84 56.80 3.94
#